data_AF-A0A8C7Z4Y6-F1
#
_entry.id   AF-A0A8C7Z4Y6-F1
#
_cell.length_a   1.000
_cell.length_b   1.000
_cell.length_c   1.000
_cell.angle_alpha   90.00
_cell.angle_beta   90.00
_cell.angle_gamma   90.00
#
_symmetry.space_group_name_H-M   'P 1'
#
loop_
_entity.id
_entity.type
_entity.pdbx_description
1 polymer ?
#
loop_
_entity_poly.entity_id
_entity_poly.type
_entity_poly.pdbx_seq_one_letter_code
_entity_poly.pdbx_strand_id
1 'polypeptide(L)'
;ILQRKKPDPMNKSKLAPTPTPAGDTYKGWVFKWTNYIKGYQRRWFVLSNGLLSYYRTQAEMGHTCRGTINLATANITVDDACNFMISNGGAQTYHLKASCEVERQKWITALELAKAKAARMQAESGAGSQNAEFQSAMRMLGSKVEDLSTCNDLISKHGSALQRSLSELDNLTLTGEAGEKIRQVTERATLFRITSNAMINACRDFLSMAQTHSKRWQKALQAEREQRVRLEETLEQLAKQHNHLERAFRGAAQANASADSKMSDDDDNEFFDAMEEAPEFITVPADPQFHKRSSSNVSSFNSEICQDDQSSPSQELVPLKKRRTRIPDKPNYSLNLWSIMKNCIGKELSKIPMPVNFNEPISMLQRLSEDLEYHELLDKAAKSHNSLEQMCYVAAFCVSAYSTTVYRTGKPFNPLLGETYELDRQRESGYRSLCEQVSHHPPAAAHHAISDRGWTLRQEITVASKFRGKYLSIMPLGTIHAIFEKSNNHYTWKKVTTTVHNIIVGKLWIDQSGEIDVVNHTTGDRCHLKFAPYSYFSRDVARKVTGVVMDKTGKAHYVLSGTWDEKMEFSRVMQSSRGGENGTEGRQKTVYQTLKAKELWRRNPLPDGAETMYYFTALALTLNEPEEGVAPTDSRLRPDQRLMEDGRWDEANAEKQRLEEKQRTARREREREALNQRSSSTSEEGVPHENYKARWFEHTEDKITGEAVHVYKGGYWEAKDQGKWEDCPDIF
;
A
#
# COMPACT_ATOMS: atom_id res chain seq x y z
N ILE A 1 57.34 -31.44 16.12
CA ILE A 1 58.58 -30.76 15.71
C ILE A 1 58.27 -29.93 14.47
N LEU A 2 58.19 -28.61 14.59
CA LEU A 2 58.71 -27.64 13.61
C LEU A 2 58.34 -26.23 14.05
N GLN A 3 59.38 -25.40 14.10
CA GLN A 3 59.45 -24.10 14.72
C GLN A 3 58.82 -23.00 13.86
N ARG A 4 58.30 -22.00 14.56
CA ARG A 4 58.04 -20.64 14.10
C ARG A 4 59.29 -20.02 13.46
N LYS A 5 59.16 -19.43 12.28
CA LYS A 5 60.04 -18.37 11.78
C LYS A 5 59.19 -17.12 11.50
N LYS A 6 59.54 -16.02 12.17
CA LYS A 6 59.09 -14.65 11.86
C LYS A 6 59.65 -14.19 10.50
N PRO A 7 59.00 -13.21 9.85
CA PRO A 7 59.72 -12.22 9.08
C PRO A 7 59.55 -10.80 9.64
N ASP A 8 60.65 -10.05 9.61
CA ASP A 8 60.75 -8.60 9.84
C ASP A 8 60.48 -7.81 8.53
N PRO A 9 60.33 -6.47 8.60
CA PRO A 9 59.51 -5.67 7.68
C PRO A 9 60.31 -4.94 6.57
N MET A 10 59.56 -4.19 5.75
CA MET A 10 59.94 -3.26 4.65
C MET A 10 60.02 -3.86 3.24
N ASN A 11 58.97 -3.62 2.43
CA ASN A 11 59.05 -2.55 1.43
C ASN A 11 57.63 -2.13 0.96
N LYS A 12 57.35 -0.82 1.01
CA LYS A 12 56.08 -0.23 0.61
C LYS A 12 56.08 -0.04 -0.92
N SER A 13 55.32 -0.84 -1.65
CA SER A 13 54.94 -0.54 -3.04
C SER A 13 53.60 0.20 -3.07
N LYS A 14 53.64 1.36 -3.71
CA LYS A 14 52.59 2.38 -3.92
C LYS A 14 51.22 1.78 -4.31
N LEU A 15 50.21 2.03 -3.48
CA LEU A 15 48.80 2.04 -3.89
C LEU A 15 48.50 3.37 -4.57
N ALA A 16 47.98 3.30 -5.79
CA ALA A 16 47.45 4.45 -6.52
C ALA A 16 46.24 5.04 -5.77
N PRO A 17 46.10 6.38 -5.73
CA PRO A 17 44.96 7.00 -5.06
C PRO A 17 43.67 6.78 -5.86
N THR A 18 42.64 6.31 -5.16
CA THR A 18 41.24 6.42 -5.57
C THR A 18 40.89 7.87 -5.94
N PRO A 19 40.15 8.13 -7.02
CA PRO A 19 39.80 9.49 -7.44
C PRO A 19 38.81 10.11 -6.45
N THR A 20 39.25 11.15 -5.75
CA THR A 20 38.43 12.08 -4.98
C THR A 20 37.45 12.80 -5.92
N PRO A 21 36.17 13.02 -5.56
CA PRO A 21 35.33 13.96 -6.29
C PRO A 21 35.96 15.35 -6.19
N ALA A 22 36.51 15.84 -7.30
CA ALA A 22 37.01 17.20 -7.42
C ALA A 22 35.81 18.14 -7.67
N GLY A 23 35.56 19.06 -6.76
CA GLY A 23 34.64 20.17 -6.97
C GLY A 23 34.17 20.79 -5.66
N ASP A 24 34.40 22.10 -5.49
CA ASP A 24 33.82 22.97 -4.45
C ASP A 24 34.51 23.05 -3.08
N THR A 25 35.84 22.97 -3.01
CA THR A 25 36.53 23.39 -1.79
C THR A 25 37.74 24.27 -2.07
N TYR A 26 37.67 25.55 -1.72
CA TYR A 26 38.81 26.48 -1.77
C TYR A 26 39.36 26.66 -0.35
N LYS A 27 40.68 26.55 -0.15
CA LYS A 27 41.30 26.62 1.18
C LYS A 27 42.66 27.29 1.13
N GLY A 28 43.02 27.98 2.20
CA GLY A 28 44.31 28.66 2.27
C GLY A 28 44.45 29.57 3.48
N TRP A 29 45.63 30.21 3.60
CA TRP A 29 45.92 31.12 4.69
C TRP A 29 45.46 32.56 4.36
N VAL A 30 44.74 33.17 5.30
CA VAL A 30 44.35 34.59 5.25
C VAL A 30 44.55 35.20 6.63
N PHE A 31 44.93 36.47 6.71
CA PHE A 31 45.02 37.17 7.99
C PHE A 31 43.65 37.68 8.39
N LYS A 32 43.21 37.36 9.60
CA LYS A 32 41.94 37.81 10.17
C LYS A 32 42.19 38.78 11.32
N TRP A 33 41.51 39.92 11.33
CA TRP A 33 41.51 40.81 12.48
C TRP A 33 40.84 40.13 13.68
N THR A 34 41.49 40.19 14.84
CA THR A 34 41.02 39.52 16.06
C THR A 34 40.57 40.48 17.15
N ASN A 35 41.41 41.44 17.55
CA ASN A 35 41.07 42.53 18.48
C ASN A 35 42.15 43.63 18.44
N TYR A 36 41.93 44.75 19.14
CA TYR A 36 42.85 45.90 19.18
C TYR A 36 44.25 45.56 19.75
N ILE A 37 44.35 44.53 20.59
CA ILE A 37 45.62 44.11 21.23
C ILE A 37 46.45 43.20 20.33
N LYS A 38 45.81 42.30 19.56
CA LYS A 38 46.48 41.27 18.74
C LYS A 38 46.45 41.55 17.24
N GLY A 39 45.64 42.50 16.78
CA GLY A 39 45.51 42.88 15.38
C GLY A 39 45.18 41.72 14.43
N TYR A 40 45.78 41.76 13.25
CA TYR A 40 45.67 40.73 12.21
C TYR A 40 46.46 39.48 12.56
N GLN A 41 45.80 38.33 12.51
CA GLN A 41 46.39 37.05 12.86
C GLN A 41 46.17 36.06 11.72
N ARG A 42 47.22 35.30 11.37
CA ARG A 42 47.15 34.31 10.29
C ARG A 42 46.21 33.16 10.68
N ARG A 43 45.25 32.83 9.82
CA ARG A 43 44.26 31.77 10.04
C ARG A 43 44.08 30.94 8.78
N TRP A 44 43.79 29.66 8.95
CA TRP A 44 43.51 28.76 7.86
C TRP A 44 42.02 28.80 7.55
N PHE A 45 41.67 29.20 6.33
CA PHE A 45 40.28 29.31 5.88
C PHE A 45 39.93 28.18 4.93
N VAL A 46 38.69 27.73 5.02
CA VAL A 46 38.12 26.66 4.19
C VAL A 46 36.74 27.11 3.74
N LEU A 47 36.57 27.22 2.43
CA LEU A 47 35.32 27.49 1.75
C LEU A 47 34.76 26.17 1.23
N SER A 48 33.62 25.74 1.74
CA SER A 48 32.97 24.50 1.33
C SER A 48 31.45 24.60 1.54
N ASN A 49 30.65 24.11 0.59
CA ASN A 49 29.19 24.03 0.70
C ASN A 49 28.49 25.35 1.08
N GLY A 50 28.95 26.48 0.52
CA GLY A 50 28.39 27.81 0.81
C GLY A 50 28.76 28.40 2.18
N LEU A 51 29.66 27.74 2.92
CA LEU A 51 30.17 28.19 4.22
C LEU A 51 31.65 28.53 4.14
N LEU A 52 32.05 29.64 4.78
CA LEU A 52 33.44 30.00 4.99
C LEU A 52 33.81 29.81 6.47
N SER A 53 34.61 28.78 6.75
CA SER A 53 35.09 28.42 8.09
C SER A 53 36.56 28.75 8.28
N TYR A 54 36.98 29.07 9.51
CA TYR A 54 38.40 29.29 9.81
C TYR A 54 38.90 28.58 11.07
N TYR A 55 40.21 28.33 11.06
CA TYR A 55 40.95 27.56 12.06
C TYR A 55 42.24 28.30 12.44
N ARG A 56 42.82 28.02 13.61
CA ARG A 56 44.15 28.59 13.94
C ARG A 56 45.21 28.00 13.03
N THR A 57 45.14 26.69 12.75
CA THR A 57 46.06 25.98 11.86
C THR A 57 45.34 24.97 10.99
N GLN A 58 45.99 24.51 9.93
CA GLN A 58 45.43 23.46 9.05
C GLN A 58 45.24 22.12 9.78
N ALA A 59 46.11 21.78 10.74
CA ALA A 59 45.99 20.56 11.54
C ALA A 59 44.78 20.56 12.47
N GLU A 60 44.30 21.74 12.88
CA GLU A 60 43.10 21.89 13.73
C GLU A 60 41.77 21.67 12.97
N MET A 61 41.79 21.45 11.64
CA MET A 61 40.59 21.25 10.82
C MET A 61 39.70 20.08 11.30
N GLY A 62 40.29 19.03 11.86
CA GLY A 62 39.58 17.86 12.39
C GLY A 62 39.23 17.94 13.88
N HIS A 63 39.56 19.05 14.55
CA HIS A 63 39.48 19.13 16.02
C HIS A 63 38.65 20.32 16.53
N THR A 64 38.77 21.54 15.97
CA THR A 64 37.99 22.69 16.45
C THR A 64 37.90 23.84 15.45
N CYS A 65 36.70 24.09 14.92
CA CYS A 65 36.41 25.28 14.10
C CYS A 65 36.33 26.55 14.97
N ARG A 66 36.90 27.67 14.52
CA ARG A 66 36.93 28.94 15.28
C ARG A 66 35.81 29.91 14.92
N GLY A 67 35.15 29.67 13.80
CA GLY A 67 34.03 30.48 13.34
C GLY A 67 33.72 30.19 11.88
N THR A 68 32.46 30.36 11.53
CA THR A 68 31.91 30.07 10.20
C THR A 68 30.94 31.17 9.79
N ILE A 69 31.02 31.62 8.55
CA ILE A 69 30.05 32.53 7.92
C ILE A 69 29.29 31.79 6.82
N ASN A 70 27.97 31.94 6.79
CA ASN A 70 27.14 31.51 5.67
C ASN A 70 27.18 32.56 4.57
N LEU A 71 27.61 32.19 3.37
CA LEU A 71 27.78 33.10 2.25
C LEU A 71 26.48 33.47 1.55
N ALA A 72 25.41 32.68 1.68
CA ALA A 72 24.11 32.96 1.04
C ALA A 72 23.55 34.34 1.41
N THR A 73 23.85 34.80 2.62
CA THR A 73 23.39 36.09 3.17
C THR A 73 24.53 37.06 3.49
N ALA A 74 25.77 36.71 3.12
CA ALA A 74 26.94 37.53 3.44
C ALA A 74 27.17 38.63 2.40
N ASN A 75 27.48 39.85 2.87
CA ASN A 75 27.99 40.94 2.06
C ASN A 75 29.52 40.94 2.09
N ILE A 76 30.12 40.95 0.90
CA ILE A 76 31.56 40.98 0.70
C ILE A 76 31.92 42.37 0.17
N THR A 77 32.78 43.08 0.87
CA THR A 77 33.29 44.39 0.45
C THR A 77 34.80 44.33 0.32
N VAL A 78 35.35 45.00 -0.68
CA VAL A 78 36.78 45.14 -0.86
C VAL A 78 37.16 46.54 -0.39
N ASP A 79 38.06 46.62 0.58
CA ASP A 79 38.41 47.88 1.22
C ASP A 79 39.67 48.49 0.57
N ASP A 80 40.67 47.67 0.21
CA ASP A 80 41.87 48.12 -0.51
C ASP A 80 42.56 47.00 -1.34
N ALA A 81 43.81 47.23 -1.77
CA ALA A 81 44.60 46.30 -2.57
C ALA A 81 44.73 44.90 -1.95
N CYS A 82 44.67 44.74 -0.63
CA CYS A 82 44.84 43.43 0.04
C CYS A 82 43.76 43.13 1.09
N ASN A 83 43.00 44.13 1.53
CA ASN A 83 42.00 44.02 2.58
C ASN A 83 40.58 43.88 2.00
N PHE A 84 39.80 43.03 2.63
CA PHE A 84 38.41 42.80 2.29
C PHE A 84 37.64 42.35 3.53
N MET A 85 36.35 42.62 3.54
CA MET A 85 35.49 42.37 4.67
C MET A 85 34.32 41.49 4.24
N ILE A 86 33.96 40.55 5.11
CA ILE A 86 32.80 39.68 4.94
C ILE A 86 31.89 39.88 6.15
N SER A 87 30.65 40.29 5.91
CA SER A 87 29.66 40.58 6.95
C SER A 87 28.36 39.83 6.71
N ASN A 88 27.72 39.32 7.75
CA ASN A 88 26.42 38.67 7.65
C ASN A 88 25.37 39.43 8.47
N GLY A 89 24.72 40.42 7.85
CA GLY A 89 23.60 41.17 8.44
C GLY A 89 23.90 41.85 9.78
N GLY A 90 25.17 42.18 10.07
CA GLY A 90 25.60 42.86 11.31
C GLY A 90 25.91 41.97 12.51
N ALA A 91 25.64 40.65 12.45
CA ALA A 91 25.90 39.74 13.58
C ALA A 91 27.35 39.22 13.65
N GLN A 92 28.01 39.05 12.50
CA GLN A 92 29.41 38.63 12.41
C GLN A 92 30.09 39.34 11.23
N THR A 93 31.21 40.01 11.52
CA THR A 93 32.02 40.73 10.53
C THR A 93 33.47 40.28 10.62
N TYR A 94 34.01 39.77 9.53
CA TYR A 94 35.42 39.38 9.42
C TYR A 94 36.14 40.39 8.54
N HIS A 95 37.06 41.13 9.15
CA HIS A 95 38.06 41.91 8.42
C HIS A 95 39.23 41.00 8.08
N LEU A 96 39.50 40.85 6.79
CA LEU A 96 40.45 39.91 6.23
C LEU A 96 41.50 40.64 5.39
N LYS A 97 42.73 40.13 5.45
CA LYS A 97 43.86 40.64 4.67
C LYS A 97 44.56 39.48 3.98
N ALA A 98 44.65 39.54 2.65
CA ALA A 98 45.45 38.62 1.85
C ALA A 98 46.92 39.06 1.82
N SER A 99 47.81 38.15 1.40
CA SER A 99 49.26 38.44 1.30
C SER A 99 49.61 39.39 0.16
N CYS A 100 48.79 39.45 -0.89
CA CYS A 100 48.93 40.37 -2.01
C CYS A 100 47.59 40.54 -2.73
N GLU A 101 47.53 41.50 -3.65
CA GLU A 101 46.34 41.79 -4.44
C GLU A 101 45.82 40.60 -5.25
N VAL A 102 46.73 39.82 -5.83
CA VAL A 102 46.38 38.63 -6.60
C VAL A 102 45.69 37.58 -5.71
N GLU A 103 46.21 37.34 -4.51
CA GLU A 103 45.62 36.39 -3.57
C GLU A 103 44.28 36.88 -3.02
N ARG A 104 44.13 38.19 -2.76
CA ARG A 104 42.84 38.80 -2.43
C ARG A 104 41.83 38.52 -3.54
N GLN A 105 42.20 38.75 -4.81
CA GLN A 105 41.31 38.57 -5.94
C GLN A 105 40.85 37.11 -6.10
N LYS A 106 41.75 36.14 -5.88
CA LYS A 106 41.39 34.72 -5.87
C LYS A 106 40.38 34.39 -4.78
N TRP A 107 40.57 34.90 -3.57
CA TRP A 107 39.63 34.72 -2.47
C TRP A 107 38.25 35.34 -2.78
N ILE A 108 38.21 36.58 -3.27
CA ILE A 108 36.94 37.23 -3.65
C ILE A 108 36.20 36.43 -4.72
N THR A 109 36.91 36.01 -5.77
CA THR A 109 36.30 35.24 -6.86
C THR A 109 35.71 33.92 -6.36
N ALA A 110 36.44 33.19 -5.51
CA ALA A 110 35.95 31.95 -4.93
C ALA A 110 34.72 32.16 -4.03
N LEU A 111 34.72 33.22 -3.23
CA LEU A 111 33.64 33.55 -2.31
C LEU A 111 32.36 33.99 -3.04
N GLU A 112 32.47 34.84 -4.06
CA GLU A 112 31.32 35.29 -4.86
C GLU A 112 30.71 34.14 -5.66
N LEU A 113 31.54 33.25 -6.23
CA LEU A 113 31.06 32.05 -6.92
C LEU A 113 30.29 31.13 -5.97
N ALA A 114 30.80 30.92 -4.76
CA ALA A 114 30.12 30.10 -3.74
C ALA A 114 28.83 30.75 -3.23
N LYS A 115 28.79 32.09 -3.10
CA LYS A 115 27.59 32.85 -2.74
C LYS A 115 26.50 32.73 -3.81
N ALA A 116 26.85 32.93 -5.08
CA ALA A 116 25.91 32.80 -6.19
C ALA A 116 25.32 31.38 -6.29
N LYS A 117 26.14 30.35 -6.05
CA LYS A 117 25.70 28.95 -6.02
C LYS A 117 24.74 28.67 -4.85
N ALA A 118 25.04 29.18 -3.66
CA ALA A 118 24.18 29.05 -2.48
C ALA A 118 22.82 29.75 -2.66
N ALA A 119 22.80 30.92 -3.32
CA ALA A 119 21.56 31.63 -3.64
C ALA A 119 20.68 30.89 -4.67
N ARG A 120 21.29 30.23 -5.67
CA ARG A 120 20.55 29.40 -6.64
C ARG A 120 19.91 28.16 -6.01
N MET A 121 20.62 27.49 -5.10
CA MET A 121 20.07 26.35 -4.35
C MET A 121 18.89 26.75 -3.44
N GLN A 122 18.83 28.01 -2.96
CA GLN A 122 17.68 28.55 -2.21
C GLN A 122 16.48 28.87 -3.12
N ALA A 123 16.71 29.31 -4.36
CA ALA A 123 15.64 29.62 -5.31
C ALA A 123 14.93 28.36 -5.86
N GLU A 124 15.65 27.24 -6.01
CA GLU A 124 15.09 25.95 -6.46
C GLU A 124 14.32 25.19 -5.36
N SER A 125 14.37 25.66 -4.10
CA SER A 125 13.72 25.05 -2.94
C SER A 125 12.57 25.90 -2.37
N GLY A 126 11.88 26.66 -3.23
CA GLY A 126 10.73 27.53 -2.90
C GLY A 126 9.43 26.84 -2.43
N ALA A 127 9.48 25.58 -1.98
CA ALA A 127 8.35 24.88 -1.38
C ALA A 127 8.79 24.13 -0.11
N GLY A 128 9.16 24.86 0.94
CA GLY A 128 9.52 24.24 2.22
C GLY A 128 10.31 25.10 3.19
N SER A 129 9.92 26.37 3.40
CA SER A 129 10.64 27.29 4.30
C SER A 129 10.81 26.75 5.74
N GLN A 130 9.93 25.89 6.23
CA GLN A 130 9.99 25.36 7.59
C GLN A 130 10.95 24.15 7.73
N ASN A 131 11.14 23.38 6.65
CA ASN A 131 11.95 22.16 6.70
C ASN A 131 13.45 22.47 6.73
N ALA A 132 13.89 23.53 6.03
CA ALA A 132 15.28 23.98 6.04
C ALA A 132 15.71 24.54 7.41
N GLU A 133 14.84 25.30 8.08
CA GLU A 133 15.08 25.80 9.44
C GLU A 133 15.09 24.69 10.48
N PHE A 134 14.18 23.71 10.35
CA PHE A 134 14.15 22.52 11.19
C PHE A 134 15.45 21.69 11.07
N GLN A 135 15.89 21.43 9.84
CA GLN A 135 17.14 20.72 9.57
C GLN A 135 18.38 21.49 10.05
N SER A 136 18.33 22.83 10.04
CA SER A 136 19.39 23.68 10.61
C SER A 136 19.44 23.58 12.14
N ALA A 137 18.30 23.69 12.80
CA ALA A 137 18.18 23.55 14.26
C ALA A 137 18.63 22.16 14.73
N MET A 138 18.25 21.10 14.00
CA MET A 138 18.63 19.72 14.32
C MET A 138 20.14 19.50 14.21
N ARG A 139 20.79 20.06 13.17
CA ARG A 139 22.26 20.02 13.01
C ARG A 139 22.98 20.76 14.13
N MET A 140 22.47 21.91 14.55
CA MET A 140 23.06 22.66 15.67
C MET A 140 22.94 21.93 17.00
N LEU A 141 21.78 21.31 17.26
CA LEU A 141 21.57 20.52 18.47
C LEU A 141 22.47 19.26 18.46
N GLY A 142 22.61 18.60 17.31
CA GLY A 142 23.52 17.47 17.12
C GLY A 142 24.98 17.81 17.43
N SER A 143 25.47 18.96 16.95
CA SER A 143 26.83 19.43 17.28
C SER A 143 27.03 19.64 18.79
N LYS A 144 26.01 20.06 19.53
CA LYS A 144 26.08 20.20 20.99
C LYS A 144 26.04 18.87 21.73
N VAL A 145 25.39 17.85 21.18
CA VAL A 145 25.48 16.48 21.70
C VAL A 145 26.89 15.90 21.50
N GLU A 146 27.54 16.18 20.37
CA GLU A 146 28.93 15.76 20.12
C GLU A 146 29.92 16.45 21.07
N ASP A 147 29.75 17.76 21.33
CA ASP A 147 30.52 18.50 22.35
C ASP A 147 30.40 17.81 23.73
N LEU A 148 29.17 17.43 24.12
CA LEU A 148 28.89 16.73 25.38
C LEU A 148 29.52 15.35 25.44
N SER A 149 29.44 14.58 24.36
CA SER A 149 30.08 13.27 24.25
C SER A 149 31.60 13.38 24.42
N THR A 150 32.20 14.39 23.79
CA THR A 150 33.65 14.64 23.89
C THR A 150 34.06 15.02 25.31
N CYS A 151 33.28 15.87 25.98
CA CYS A 151 33.52 16.21 27.38
C CYS A 151 33.37 14.99 28.31
N ASN A 152 32.38 14.13 28.06
CA ASN A 152 32.17 12.90 28.82
C ASN A 152 33.38 11.95 28.73
N ASP A 153 33.87 11.70 27.51
CA ASP A 153 35.04 10.86 27.28
C ASP A 153 36.30 11.41 27.97
N LEU A 154 36.48 12.73 27.94
CA LEU A 154 37.59 13.39 28.62
C LEU A 154 37.47 13.30 30.14
N ILE A 155 36.28 13.46 30.71
CA ILE A 155 36.03 13.26 32.14
C ILE A 155 36.35 11.83 32.55
N SER A 156 35.92 10.82 31.78
CA SER A 156 36.25 9.42 32.07
C SER A 156 37.76 9.18 32.03
N LYS A 157 38.47 9.71 31.04
CA LYS A 157 39.93 9.57 30.90
C LYS A 157 40.69 10.28 32.02
N HIS A 158 40.38 11.54 32.30
CA HIS A 158 41.06 12.31 33.35
C HIS A 158 40.67 11.82 34.75
N GLY A 159 39.43 11.39 34.95
CA GLY A 159 38.97 10.78 36.20
C GLY A 159 39.72 9.49 36.49
N SER A 160 39.86 8.62 35.50
CA SER A 160 40.64 7.38 35.64
C SER A 160 42.13 7.64 35.88
N ALA A 161 42.71 8.67 35.24
CA ALA A 161 44.10 9.06 35.46
C ALA A 161 44.34 9.65 36.85
N LEU A 162 43.39 10.44 37.36
CA LEU A 162 43.40 10.99 38.70
C LEU A 162 43.24 9.89 39.74
N GLN A 163 42.30 8.97 39.56
CA GLN A 163 42.07 7.83 40.46
C GLN A 163 43.32 6.95 40.58
N ARG A 164 44.00 6.66 39.45
CA ARG A 164 45.29 5.93 39.47
C ARG A 164 46.36 6.68 40.26
N SER A 165 46.49 7.99 40.07
CA SER A 165 47.45 8.80 40.84
C SER A 165 47.14 8.86 42.34
N LEU A 166 45.86 8.86 42.71
CA LEU A 166 45.44 8.80 44.11
C LEU A 166 45.77 7.43 44.72
N SER A 167 45.49 6.33 44.02
CA SER A 167 45.85 4.98 44.47
C SER A 167 47.37 4.77 44.57
N GLU A 168 48.17 5.40 43.70
CA GLU A 168 49.64 5.41 43.78
C GLU A 168 50.16 6.24 44.97
N LEU A 169 49.37 7.21 45.46
CA LEU A 169 49.68 8.03 46.63
C LEU A 169 49.36 7.28 47.94
N ASP A 170 48.26 6.50 47.98
CA ASP A 170 47.85 5.71 49.15
C ASP A 170 48.84 4.58 49.51
N ASN A 171 49.67 4.14 48.56
CA ASN A 171 50.65 3.06 48.75
C ASN A 171 52.04 3.53 49.24
N LEU A 172 52.18 4.75 49.78
CA LEU A 172 53.48 5.31 50.17
C LEU A 172 53.87 5.00 51.62
N THR A 173 54.98 4.29 51.79
CA THR A 173 55.78 4.27 53.02
C THR A 173 56.93 5.30 52.93
N LEU A 174 56.95 6.22 53.90
CA LEU A 174 57.89 7.34 54.13
C LEU A 174 59.28 7.20 53.47
N THR A 175 59.43 7.75 52.26
CA THR A 175 60.72 8.10 51.66
C THR A 175 60.56 9.36 50.79
N GLY A 176 61.66 10.06 50.47
CA GLY A 176 61.71 11.42 49.90
C GLY A 176 61.10 11.65 48.50
N GLU A 177 60.33 10.71 47.95
CA GLU A 177 59.64 10.81 46.65
C GLU A 177 58.20 11.38 46.75
N ALA A 178 57.70 11.65 47.97
CA ALA A 178 56.32 12.08 48.19
C ALA A 178 55.96 13.40 47.47
N GLY A 179 56.91 14.35 47.38
CA GLY A 179 56.66 15.67 46.77
C GLY A 179 56.30 15.61 45.28
N GLU A 180 56.96 14.73 44.50
CA GLU A 180 56.71 14.61 43.06
C GLU A 180 55.38 13.90 42.78
N LYS A 181 55.01 12.90 43.58
CA LYS A 181 53.71 12.23 43.47
C LYS A 181 52.54 13.14 43.83
N ILE A 182 52.68 13.97 44.88
CA ILE A 182 51.69 15.00 45.22
C ILE A 182 51.52 16.01 44.08
N ARG A 183 52.62 16.41 43.43
CA ARG A 183 52.60 17.30 42.26
C ARG A 183 51.81 16.68 41.10
N GLN A 184 52.03 15.40 40.80
CA GLN A 184 51.30 14.68 39.75
C GLN A 184 49.79 14.55 40.05
N VAL A 185 49.41 14.28 41.30
CA VAL A 185 48.00 14.26 41.73
C VAL A 185 47.37 15.63 41.52
N THR A 186 48.06 16.71 41.90
CA THR A 186 47.56 18.07 41.78
C THR A 186 47.38 18.49 40.32
N GLU A 187 48.30 18.09 39.45
CA GLU A 187 48.19 18.34 38.00
C GLU A 187 47.01 17.58 37.38
N ARG A 188 46.85 16.29 37.69
CA ARG A 188 45.73 15.47 37.20
C ARG A 188 44.37 15.92 37.77
N ALA A 189 44.34 16.36 39.02
CA ALA A 189 43.15 16.94 39.65
C ALA A 189 42.75 18.26 38.98
N THR A 190 43.74 19.07 38.61
CA THR A 190 43.50 20.32 37.87
C THR A 190 42.94 20.05 36.48
N LEU A 191 43.50 19.08 35.75
CA LEU A 191 42.98 18.67 34.44
C LEU A 191 41.54 18.16 34.53
N PHE A 192 41.25 17.29 35.49
CA PHE A 192 39.89 16.80 35.74
C PHE A 192 38.91 17.94 36.06
N ARG A 193 39.32 18.90 36.90
CA ARG A 193 38.51 20.08 37.24
C ARG A 193 38.23 20.96 36.01
N ILE A 194 39.21 21.14 35.12
CA ILE A 194 39.03 21.92 33.89
C ILE A 194 38.02 21.22 32.96
N THR A 195 38.14 19.90 32.77
CA THR A 195 37.23 19.15 31.90
C THR A 195 35.82 19.02 32.48
N SER A 196 35.68 18.87 33.80
CA SER A 196 34.38 18.88 34.47
C SER A 196 33.67 20.23 34.33
N ASN A 197 34.40 21.35 34.43
CA ASN A 197 33.82 22.67 34.18
C ASN A 197 33.43 22.87 32.70
N ALA A 198 34.21 22.33 31.75
CA ALA A 198 33.86 22.37 30.33
C ALA A 198 32.56 21.60 30.05
N MET A 199 32.38 20.42 30.65
CA MET A 199 31.14 19.63 30.57
C MET A 199 29.94 20.39 31.14
N ILE A 200 30.08 21.00 32.32
CA ILE A 200 28.98 21.76 32.95
C ILE A 200 28.54 22.92 32.03
N ASN A 201 29.49 23.60 31.39
CA ASN A 201 29.18 24.67 30.45
C ASN A 201 28.53 24.15 29.17
N ALA A 202 29.03 23.05 28.60
CA ALA A 202 28.42 22.40 27.43
C ALA A 202 26.98 21.94 27.71
N CYS A 203 26.71 21.39 28.91
CA CYS A 203 25.35 21.02 29.33
C CYS A 203 24.43 22.24 29.42
N ARG A 204 24.93 23.35 29.97
CA ARG A 204 24.16 24.60 30.09
C ARG A 204 23.83 25.18 28.71
N ASP A 205 24.79 25.17 27.80
CA ASP A 205 24.60 25.66 26.43
C ASP A 205 23.61 24.79 25.64
N PHE A 206 23.72 23.46 25.76
CA PHE A 206 22.76 22.52 25.16
C PHE A 206 21.35 22.76 25.68
N LEU A 207 21.17 22.87 27.01
CA LEU A 207 19.87 23.08 27.62
C LEU A 207 19.23 24.40 27.17
N SER A 208 20.00 25.48 27.11
CA SER A 208 19.55 26.79 26.63
C SER A 208 19.10 26.74 25.16
N MET A 209 19.87 26.07 24.31
CA MET A 209 19.52 25.89 22.91
C MET A 209 18.27 25.03 22.73
N ALA A 210 18.18 23.91 23.43
CA ALA A 210 17.03 23.00 23.38
C ALA A 210 15.74 23.71 23.82
N GLN A 211 15.77 24.50 24.89
CA GLN A 211 14.62 25.28 25.36
C GLN A 211 14.20 26.37 24.36
N THR A 212 15.17 27.04 23.72
CA THR A 212 14.89 28.09 22.73
C THR A 212 14.22 27.52 21.48
N HIS A 213 14.73 26.38 20.96
CA HIS A 213 14.12 25.72 19.81
C HIS A 213 12.77 25.07 20.14
N SER A 214 12.61 24.50 21.33
CA SER A 214 11.32 23.92 21.78
C SER A 214 10.18 24.94 21.77
N LYS A 215 10.39 26.14 22.33
CA LYS A 215 9.37 27.22 22.30
C LYS A 215 9.03 27.67 20.88
N ARG A 216 10.01 27.70 19.98
CA ARG A 216 9.79 28.06 18.57
C ARG A 216 9.01 26.98 17.83
N TRP A 217 9.33 25.71 18.05
CA TRP A 217 8.61 24.58 17.47
C TRP A 217 7.16 24.50 17.94
N GLN A 218 6.88 24.78 19.22
CA GLN A 218 5.50 24.89 19.70
C GLN A 218 4.70 25.97 18.97
N LYS A 219 5.29 27.14 18.73
CA LYS A 219 4.64 28.22 17.96
C LYS A 219 4.43 27.85 16.49
N ALA A 220 5.43 27.22 15.86
CA ALA A 220 5.32 26.79 14.46
C ALA A 220 4.24 25.71 14.29
N LEU A 221 4.19 24.73 15.19
CA LEU A 221 3.15 23.69 15.22
C LEU A 221 1.76 24.29 15.41
N GLN A 222 1.63 25.29 16.28
CA GLN A 222 0.36 25.99 16.48
C GLN A 222 -0.07 26.74 15.21
N ALA A 223 0.85 27.44 14.55
CA ALA A 223 0.58 28.13 13.28
C ALA A 223 0.22 27.15 12.16
N GLU A 224 0.85 25.98 12.08
CA GLU A 224 0.50 24.92 11.12
C GLU A 224 -0.92 24.40 11.37
N ARG A 225 -1.29 24.15 12.64
CA ARG A 225 -2.65 23.73 13.02
C ARG A 225 -3.69 24.77 12.63
N GLU A 226 -3.42 26.04 12.88
CA GLU A 226 -4.31 27.14 12.49
C GLU A 226 -4.42 27.28 10.96
N GLN A 227 -3.32 27.12 10.24
CA GLN A 227 -3.31 27.12 8.78
C GLN A 227 -4.11 25.94 8.22
N ARG A 228 -4.00 24.76 8.83
CA ARG A 228 -4.79 23.58 8.46
C ARG A 228 -6.28 23.80 8.63
N VAL A 229 -6.70 24.37 9.76
CA VAL A 229 -8.12 24.72 10.00
C VAL A 229 -8.62 25.71 8.95
N ARG A 230 -7.86 26.79 8.66
CA ARG A 230 -8.23 27.75 7.61
C ARG A 230 -8.30 27.13 6.21
N LEU A 231 -7.39 26.21 5.89
CA LEU A 231 -7.41 25.47 4.63
C LEU A 231 -8.62 24.55 4.54
N GLU A 232 -8.98 23.86 5.63
CA GLU A 232 -10.20 23.05 5.71
C GLU A 232 -11.46 23.90 5.48
N GLU A 233 -11.55 25.09 6.10
CA GLU A 233 -12.65 26.04 5.89
C GLU A 233 -12.74 26.57 4.45
N THR A 234 -11.60 26.91 3.84
CA THR A 234 -11.59 27.38 2.43
C THR A 234 -11.94 26.27 1.46
N LEU A 235 -11.51 25.04 1.71
CA LEU A 235 -11.88 23.86 0.92
C LEU A 235 -13.39 23.59 1.01
N GLU A 236 -13.99 23.80 2.19
CA GLU A 236 -15.43 23.70 2.39
C GLU A 236 -16.19 24.78 1.60
N GLN A 237 -15.70 26.03 1.59
CA GLN A 237 -16.29 27.11 0.79
C GLN A 237 -16.18 26.84 -0.72
N LEU A 238 -15.04 26.36 -1.20
CA LEU A 238 -14.82 25.97 -2.59
C LEU A 238 -15.73 24.81 -3.01
N ALA A 239 -15.91 23.80 -2.15
CA ALA A 239 -16.84 22.71 -2.40
C ALA A 239 -18.30 23.19 -2.48
N LYS A 240 -18.71 24.12 -1.60
CA LYS A 240 -20.04 24.74 -1.65
C LYS A 240 -20.24 25.56 -2.93
N GLN A 241 -19.24 26.33 -3.36
CA GLN A 241 -19.30 27.10 -4.60
C GLN A 241 -19.32 26.19 -5.84
N HIS A 242 -18.55 25.09 -5.84
CA HIS A 242 -18.55 24.11 -6.93
C HIS A 242 -19.93 23.47 -7.10
N ASN A 243 -20.54 23.00 -6.01
CA ASN A 243 -21.90 22.45 -6.01
C ASN A 243 -22.94 23.48 -6.49
N HIS A 244 -22.77 24.76 -6.13
CA HIS A 244 -23.65 25.83 -6.59
C HIS A 244 -23.51 26.08 -8.11
N LEU A 245 -22.27 26.09 -8.61
CA LEU A 245 -21.99 26.24 -10.04
C LEU A 245 -22.52 25.05 -10.85
N GLU A 246 -22.36 23.82 -10.34
CA GLU A 246 -22.90 22.60 -10.96
C GLU A 246 -24.44 22.66 -11.08
N ARG A 247 -25.14 23.12 -10.03
CA ARG A 247 -26.59 23.32 -10.08
C ARG A 247 -27.01 24.40 -11.06
N ALA A 248 -26.29 25.52 -11.11
CA ALA A 248 -26.57 26.60 -12.05
C ALA A 248 -26.39 26.14 -13.50
N PHE A 249 -25.38 25.31 -13.77
CA PHE A 249 -25.13 24.75 -15.10
C PHE A 249 -26.20 23.73 -15.52
N ARG A 250 -26.69 22.90 -14.60
CA ARG A 250 -27.82 21.97 -14.83
C ARG A 250 -29.13 22.71 -15.11
N GLY A 251 -29.41 23.79 -14.37
CA GLY A 251 -30.61 24.61 -14.59
C GLY A 251 -30.63 25.33 -15.95
N ALA A 252 -29.46 25.75 -16.45
CA ALA A 252 -29.33 26.37 -17.77
C ALA A 252 -29.46 25.34 -18.92
N ALA A 253 -29.00 24.10 -18.73
CA ALA A 253 -29.10 23.03 -19.72
C ALA A 253 -30.54 22.55 -19.95
N GLN A 254 -31.38 22.51 -18.90
CA GLN A 254 -32.80 22.15 -19.01
C GLN A 254 -33.66 23.24 -19.67
N ALA A 255 -33.27 24.51 -19.62
CA ALA A 255 -33.99 25.61 -20.27
C ALA A 255 -33.82 25.64 -21.79
N ASN A 256 -32.76 25.03 -22.33
CA ASN A 256 -32.45 25.03 -23.77
C ASN A 256 -32.92 23.76 -24.51
N ALA A 257 -33.46 22.75 -23.82
CA ALA A 257 -33.86 21.47 -24.42
C ALA A 257 -35.35 21.39 -24.84
N SER A 258 -36.11 22.49 -24.76
CA SER A 258 -37.55 22.51 -25.06
C SER A 258 -37.90 22.88 -26.52
N ALA A 259 -36.96 22.77 -27.46
CA ALA A 259 -37.23 22.98 -28.88
C ALA A 259 -36.34 22.11 -29.80
N ASP A 260 -36.60 20.79 -29.86
CA ASP A 260 -36.83 20.04 -31.11
C ASP A 260 -36.82 18.51 -30.90
N SER A 261 -37.57 17.81 -31.75
CA SER A 261 -38.10 16.46 -31.59
C SER A 261 -37.18 15.28 -31.97
N LYS A 262 -37.25 14.21 -31.15
CA LYS A 262 -37.16 12.75 -31.40
C LYS A 262 -36.04 12.20 -32.31
N MET A 263 -35.11 11.45 -31.71
CA MET A 263 -34.77 10.05 -32.06
C MET A 263 -34.13 9.35 -30.85
N SER A 264 -34.39 8.04 -30.75
CA SER A 264 -34.07 7.12 -29.64
C SER A 264 -32.57 6.91 -29.42
N ASP A 265 -32.08 7.22 -28.21
CA ASP A 265 -30.93 6.56 -27.60
C ASP A 265 -31.12 6.59 -26.08
N ASP A 266 -31.15 5.41 -25.47
CA ASP A 266 -31.49 5.14 -24.08
C ASP A 266 -30.19 5.14 -23.26
N ASP A 267 -29.70 6.33 -22.89
CA ASP A 267 -28.57 6.52 -21.97
C ASP A 267 -28.97 7.42 -20.79
N ASP A 268 -30.04 7.01 -20.11
CA ASP A 268 -30.40 7.53 -18.79
C ASP A 268 -29.95 6.54 -17.70
N ASN A 269 -28.65 6.52 -17.40
CA ASN A 269 -28.16 6.02 -16.11
C ASN A 269 -27.98 7.18 -15.14
N GLU A 270 -29.05 7.39 -14.39
CA GLU A 270 -29.24 8.27 -13.24
C GLU A 270 -27.95 8.59 -12.46
N PHE A 271 -27.60 9.87 -12.47
CA PHE A 271 -26.58 10.43 -11.59
C PHE A 271 -27.19 10.53 -10.18
N PHE A 272 -26.84 9.59 -9.29
CA PHE A 272 -27.16 9.68 -7.87
C PHE A 272 -26.50 10.93 -7.27
N ASP A 273 -27.24 12.04 -7.23
CA ASP A 273 -27.06 13.07 -6.22
C ASP A 273 -27.28 12.41 -4.86
N ALA A 274 -26.42 12.72 -3.88
CA ALA A 274 -26.52 12.23 -2.52
C ALA A 274 -27.75 12.83 -1.79
N MET A 275 -28.96 12.43 -2.21
CA MET A 275 -30.15 12.44 -1.40
C MET A 275 -30.28 11.08 -0.73
N GLU A 276 -30.40 11.12 0.60
CA GLU A 276 -30.57 10.00 1.50
C GLU A 276 -31.84 9.19 1.18
N GLU A 277 -31.80 8.33 0.16
CA GLU A 277 -32.84 7.34 -0.12
C GLU A 277 -32.33 5.95 0.20
N ALA A 278 -32.42 5.59 1.47
CA ALA A 278 -32.49 4.18 1.85
C ALA A 278 -33.34 4.01 3.11
N PRO A 279 -34.11 2.93 3.22
CA PRO A 279 -34.69 2.52 4.49
C PRO A 279 -33.56 2.03 5.39
N GLU A 280 -32.88 2.95 6.08
CA GLU A 280 -32.09 2.57 7.23
C GLU A 280 -33.02 1.93 8.25
N PHE A 281 -32.84 0.64 8.47
CA PHE A 281 -33.54 -0.05 9.54
C PHE A 281 -32.77 0.09 10.85
N ILE A 282 -33.50 0.05 11.96
CA ILE A 282 -32.94 0.10 13.31
C ILE A 282 -33.11 -1.28 13.94
N THR A 283 -32.04 -1.88 14.45
CA THR A 283 -32.15 -3.11 15.24
C THR A 283 -32.22 -2.80 16.72
N VAL A 284 -33.20 -3.36 17.42
CA VAL A 284 -33.35 -3.25 18.88
C VAL A 284 -33.27 -4.66 19.50
N PRO A 285 -32.55 -4.87 20.60
CA PRO A 285 -32.55 -6.16 21.30
C PRO A 285 -33.95 -6.57 21.75
N ALA A 286 -34.29 -7.86 21.62
CA ALA A 286 -35.51 -8.41 22.20
C ALA A 286 -35.46 -8.42 23.75
N ASP A 287 -36.62 -8.29 24.40
CA ASP A 287 -36.74 -8.30 25.86
C ASP A 287 -36.21 -9.64 26.46
N PRO A 288 -35.52 -9.67 27.63
CA PRO A 288 -34.96 -10.88 28.24
C PRO A 288 -35.96 -12.03 28.44
N GLN A 289 -37.26 -11.77 28.44
CA GLN A 289 -38.29 -12.80 28.51
C GLN A 289 -38.29 -13.74 27.29
N PHE A 290 -37.90 -13.24 26.12
CA PHE A 290 -37.72 -14.03 24.90
C PHE A 290 -36.40 -14.79 24.86
N HIS A 291 -35.49 -14.54 25.81
CA HIS A 291 -34.26 -15.32 26.01
C HIS A 291 -34.49 -16.60 26.84
N LYS A 292 -35.73 -16.92 27.21
CA LYS A 292 -36.05 -18.19 27.90
C LYS A 292 -36.01 -19.38 26.94
N ARG A 293 -35.11 -20.31 27.27
CA ARG A 293 -34.80 -21.56 26.55
C ARG A 293 -36.05 -22.38 26.21
N SER A 294 -36.25 -22.67 24.92
CA SER A 294 -36.83 -23.97 24.54
C SER A 294 -35.76 -25.03 24.75
N SER A 295 -35.84 -25.73 25.87
CA SER A 295 -35.03 -26.91 26.16
C SER A 295 -35.64 -28.11 25.45
N SER A 296 -35.06 -28.49 24.33
CA SER A 296 -35.00 -29.90 23.91
C SER A 296 -33.62 -30.18 23.33
N ASN A 297 -32.83 -30.88 24.14
CA ASN A 297 -31.59 -31.62 23.89
C ASN A 297 -30.61 -31.07 22.83
N VAL A 298 -29.74 -30.15 23.27
CA VAL A 298 -28.42 -29.94 22.66
C VAL A 298 -27.39 -30.46 23.65
N SER A 299 -26.78 -31.60 23.33
CA SER A 299 -25.59 -32.09 24.02
C SER A 299 -24.43 -31.14 23.79
N SER A 300 -23.79 -30.75 24.89
CA SER A 300 -22.55 -29.97 24.93
C SER A 300 -21.52 -30.47 23.92
N PHE A 301 -21.14 -29.62 22.97
CA PHE A 301 -19.89 -29.77 22.24
C PHE A 301 -18.75 -29.33 23.17
N ASN A 302 -18.19 -30.30 23.90
CA ASN A 302 -16.86 -30.17 24.46
C ASN A 302 -15.85 -30.52 23.38
N SER A 303 -14.84 -29.66 23.25
CA SER A 303 -13.64 -29.91 22.47
C SER A 303 -12.81 -31.00 23.16
N GLU A 304 -13.07 -32.26 22.84
CA GLU A 304 -12.19 -33.37 23.20
C GLU A 304 -11.60 -33.98 21.93
N ILE A 305 -10.28 -33.94 21.90
CA ILE A 305 -9.42 -34.67 20.98
C ILE A 305 -9.62 -36.16 21.26
N CYS A 306 -10.33 -36.86 20.39
CA CYS A 306 -10.37 -38.32 20.43
C CYS A 306 -9.20 -38.87 19.61
N GLN A 307 -8.18 -39.35 20.31
CA GLN A 307 -7.38 -40.48 19.85
C GLN A 307 -8.29 -41.71 19.87
N ASP A 308 -8.38 -42.43 18.75
CA ASP A 308 -8.76 -43.83 18.80
C ASP A 308 -7.90 -44.61 17.79
N ASP A 309 -7.24 -45.62 18.33
CA ASP A 309 -6.27 -46.48 17.71
C ASP A 309 -6.87 -47.89 17.71
N GLN A 310 -7.26 -48.41 16.55
CA GLN A 310 -7.40 -49.85 16.31
C GLN A 310 -7.48 -50.19 14.80
N SER A 311 -6.28 -50.41 14.26
CA SER A 311 -5.87 -51.47 13.31
C SER A 311 -6.91 -52.04 12.32
N SER A 312 -6.77 -51.63 11.05
CA SER A 312 -7.05 -52.39 9.83
C SER A 312 -6.12 -51.89 8.71
N PRO A 313 -5.75 -52.71 7.71
CA PRO A 313 -4.40 -52.74 7.16
C PRO A 313 -4.03 -51.46 6.39
N SER A 314 -2.81 -51.01 6.67
CA SER A 314 -2.05 -49.90 6.10
C SER A 314 -2.40 -49.56 4.65
N GLN A 315 -3.30 -48.60 4.46
CA GLN A 315 -3.19 -47.64 3.37
C GLN A 315 -2.15 -46.61 3.80
N GLU A 316 -1.06 -46.48 3.04
CA GLU A 316 -0.09 -45.41 3.22
C GLU A 316 -0.82 -44.06 3.25
N LEU A 317 -0.90 -43.43 4.42
CA LEU A 317 -1.39 -42.06 4.57
C LEU A 317 -0.38 -41.14 3.86
N VAL A 318 -0.62 -40.87 2.58
CA VAL A 318 0.17 -39.91 1.81
C VAL A 318 0.11 -38.55 2.53
N PRO A 319 1.24 -38.00 2.99
CA PRO A 319 1.24 -36.72 3.71
C PRO A 319 0.63 -35.60 2.87
N LEU A 320 -0.20 -34.74 3.48
CA LEU A 320 -0.72 -33.55 2.81
C LEU A 320 0.43 -32.65 2.34
N LYS A 321 0.32 -32.12 1.11
CA LYS A 321 1.31 -31.21 0.53
C LYS A 321 1.42 -29.96 1.40
N LYS A 322 2.62 -29.68 1.92
CA LYS A 322 2.89 -28.46 2.67
C LYS A 322 2.99 -27.28 1.69
N ARG A 323 2.01 -26.39 1.71
CA ARG A 323 1.96 -25.20 0.83
C ARG A 323 2.91 -24.11 1.28
N ARG A 324 3.36 -23.28 0.33
CA ARG A 324 4.25 -22.15 0.63
C ARG A 324 3.54 -21.08 1.47
N THR A 325 4.27 -20.44 2.36
CA THR A 325 3.76 -19.39 3.26
C THR A 325 4.39 -18.02 3.01
N ARG A 326 5.28 -17.93 2.01
CA ARG A 326 5.95 -16.69 1.57
C ARG A 326 6.30 -16.75 0.08
N ILE A 327 6.50 -15.58 -0.49
CA ILE A 327 7.12 -15.33 -1.79
C ILE A 327 8.26 -14.31 -1.60
N PRO A 328 9.16 -14.11 -2.59
CA PRO A 328 10.17 -13.08 -2.52
C PRO A 328 9.59 -11.69 -2.25
N ASP A 329 10.34 -10.85 -1.54
CA ASP A 329 9.92 -9.48 -1.23
C ASP A 329 9.83 -8.65 -2.52
N LYS A 330 8.72 -7.90 -2.65
CA LYS A 330 8.55 -6.97 -3.77
C LYS A 330 9.63 -5.87 -3.71
N PRO A 331 10.28 -5.56 -4.83
CA PRO A 331 11.20 -4.43 -4.92
C PRO A 331 10.58 -3.10 -4.46
N ASN A 332 11.40 -2.24 -3.84
CA ASN A 332 10.95 -0.94 -3.33
C ASN A 332 10.97 0.14 -4.42
N TYR A 333 10.01 0.09 -5.34
CA TYR A 333 9.79 1.14 -6.34
C TYR A 333 8.58 2.00 -5.95
N SER A 334 8.74 3.32 -6.01
CA SER A 334 7.62 4.25 -5.88
C SER A 334 6.84 4.29 -7.19
N LEU A 335 5.55 3.96 -7.11
CA LEU A 335 4.65 3.96 -8.25
C LEU A 335 3.94 5.31 -8.37
N ASN A 336 4.06 5.98 -9.51
CA ASN A 336 3.28 7.17 -9.83
C ASN A 336 2.20 6.83 -10.86
N LEU A 337 1.03 6.39 -10.38
CA LEU A 337 -0.10 5.97 -11.23
C LEU A 337 -0.59 7.11 -12.14
N TRP A 338 -0.53 8.36 -11.67
CA TRP A 338 -0.92 9.53 -12.45
C TRP A 338 -0.12 9.69 -13.75
N SER A 339 1.16 9.32 -13.75
CA SER A 339 2.02 9.43 -14.93
C SER A 339 1.47 8.65 -16.14
N ILE A 340 0.77 7.55 -15.88
CA ILE A 340 0.09 6.71 -16.88
C ILE A 340 -1.35 7.20 -17.09
N MET A 341 -2.09 7.42 -16.00
CA MET A 341 -3.53 7.70 -16.03
C MET A 341 -3.89 9.05 -16.67
N LYS A 342 -3.00 10.05 -16.67
CA LYS A 342 -3.25 11.36 -17.29
C LYS A 342 -3.61 11.29 -18.78
N ASN A 343 -3.12 10.27 -19.49
CA ASN A 343 -3.40 10.07 -20.92
C ASN A 343 -4.64 9.17 -21.16
N CYS A 344 -5.24 8.67 -20.07
CA CYS A 344 -6.32 7.70 -20.05
C CYS A 344 -7.69 8.33 -19.75
N ILE A 345 -7.75 9.65 -19.59
CA ILE A 345 -9.00 10.36 -19.21
C ILE A 345 -10.06 10.15 -20.30
N GLY A 346 -11.22 9.63 -19.90
CA GLY A 346 -12.33 9.32 -20.81
C GLY A 346 -12.16 8.06 -21.67
N LYS A 347 -11.07 7.29 -21.50
CA LYS A 347 -10.82 6.04 -22.23
C LYS A 347 -11.09 4.81 -21.36
N GLU A 348 -11.42 3.71 -22.02
CA GLU A 348 -11.49 2.38 -21.41
C GLU A 348 -10.09 1.90 -21.03
N LEU A 349 -9.84 1.65 -19.73
CA LEU A 349 -8.49 1.35 -19.22
C LEU A 349 -8.00 -0.06 -19.57
N SER A 350 -8.91 -0.98 -19.89
CA SER A 350 -8.60 -2.33 -20.34
C SER A 350 -7.67 -2.34 -21.57
N LYS A 351 -7.79 -1.30 -22.42
CA LYS A 351 -7.03 -1.13 -23.67
C LYS A 351 -5.68 -0.43 -23.49
N ILE A 352 -5.31 -0.05 -22.26
CA ILE A 352 -4.09 0.71 -21.99
C ILE A 352 -3.08 -0.21 -21.31
N PRO A 353 -1.91 -0.47 -21.93
CA PRO A 353 -0.90 -1.34 -21.36
C PRO A 353 -0.33 -0.69 -20.08
N MET A 354 -0.48 -1.40 -18.96
CA MET A 354 0.09 -1.01 -17.68
C MET A 354 1.49 -1.62 -17.55
N PRO A 355 2.52 -0.87 -17.11
CA PRO A 355 3.82 -1.44 -16.79
C PRO A 355 3.71 -2.49 -15.68
N VAL A 356 4.56 -3.52 -15.71
CA VAL A 356 4.57 -4.62 -14.73
C VAL A 356 4.72 -4.12 -13.29
N ASN A 357 5.33 -2.95 -13.09
CA ASN A 357 5.50 -2.34 -11.77
C ASN A 357 4.17 -2.06 -11.05
N PHE A 358 3.05 -1.91 -11.79
CA PHE A 358 1.71 -1.74 -11.24
C PHE A 358 0.94 -3.04 -11.06
N ASN A 359 1.54 -4.15 -11.50
CA ASN A 359 0.96 -5.46 -11.36
C ASN A 359 1.23 -6.06 -9.97
N GLU A 360 0.59 -7.18 -9.73
CA GLU A 360 0.91 -8.16 -8.69
C GLU A 360 1.13 -9.51 -9.40
N PRO A 361 1.94 -10.43 -8.85
CA PRO A 361 2.38 -11.63 -9.54
C PRO A 361 1.31 -12.75 -9.59
N ILE A 362 0.06 -12.39 -9.91
CA ILE A 362 -1.04 -13.32 -10.17
C ILE A 362 -1.87 -12.83 -11.38
N SER A 363 -2.54 -13.76 -12.06
CA SER A 363 -3.46 -13.48 -13.16
C SER A 363 -4.85 -13.12 -12.64
N MET A 364 -5.70 -12.54 -13.49
CA MET A 364 -7.10 -12.31 -13.13
C MET A 364 -7.85 -13.63 -12.84
N LEU A 365 -7.44 -14.75 -13.45
CA LEU A 365 -8.04 -16.07 -13.18
C LEU A 365 -7.73 -16.56 -11.75
N GLN A 366 -6.49 -16.32 -11.31
CA GLN A 366 -6.08 -16.55 -9.92
C GLN A 366 -6.82 -15.61 -8.96
N ARG A 367 -6.92 -14.32 -9.30
CA ARG A 367 -7.68 -13.34 -8.51
C ARG A 367 -9.15 -13.74 -8.35
N LEU A 368 -9.76 -14.28 -9.40
CA LEU A 368 -11.14 -14.78 -9.36
C LEU A 368 -11.29 -15.99 -8.43
N SER A 369 -10.27 -16.85 -8.36
CA SER A 369 -10.25 -18.01 -7.47
C SER A 369 -10.11 -17.64 -5.98
N GLU A 370 -9.70 -16.41 -5.66
CA GLU A 370 -9.69 -15.90 -4.28
C GLU A 370 -11.09 -15.75 -3.68
N ASP A 371 -12.15 -15.75 -4.49
CA ASP A 371 -13.53 -15.86 -3.99
C ASP A 371 -13.71 -17.11 -3.08
N LEU A 372 -12.89 -18.15 -3.28
CA LEU A 372 -12.92 -19.39 -2.51
C LEU A 372 -12.10 -19.33 -1.20
N GLU A 373 -11.53 -18.18 -0.81
CA GLU A 373 -10.79 -18.03 0.47
C GLU A 373 -11.62 -18.45 1.68
N TYR A 374 -12.93 -18.23 1.63
CA TYR A 374 -13.87 -18.58 2.69
C TYR A 374 -14.89 -19.63 2.22
N HIS A 375 -14.47 -20.60 1.40
CA HIS A 375 -15.32 -21.69 0.91
C HIS A 375 -16.06 -22.45 2.03
N GLU A 376 -15.52 -22.49 3.26
CA GLU A 376 -16.19 -23.11 4.41
C GLU A 376 -17.58 -22.52 4.70
N LEU A 377 -17.86 -21.29 4.27
CA LEU A 377 -19.19 -20.70 4.34
C LEU A 377 -20.18 -21.47 3.44
N LEU A 378 -19.74 -21.89 2.25
CA LEU A 378 -20.52 -22.76 1.37
C LEU A 378 -20.65 -24.17 1.95
N ASP A 379 -19.62 -24.69 2.62
CA ASP A 379 -19.72 -25.99 3.34
C ASP A 379 -20.77 -25.94 4.47
N LYS A 380 -20.82 -24.83 5.22
CA LYS A 380 -21.85 -24.58 6.26
C LYS A 380 -23.23 -24.38 5.63
N ALA A 381 -23.31 -23.67 4.51
CA ALA A 381 -24.54 -23.50 3.76
C ALA A 381 -25.09 -24.85 3.27
N ALA A 382 -24.25 -25.74 2.72
CA ALA A 382 -24.65 -27.07 2.26
C ALA A 382 -25.20 -27.97 3.38
N LYS A 383 -24.73 -27.78 4.62
CA LYS A 383 -25.24 -28.49 5.82
C LYS A 383 -26.54 -27.91 6.37
N SER A 384 -26.93 -26.70 5.97
CA SER A 384 -28.10 -26.01 6.52
C SER A 384 -29.41 -26.68 6.07
N HIS A 385 -30.35 -26.82 7.00
CA HIS A 385 -31.67 -27.43 6.75
C HIS A 385 -32.76 -26.40 6.39
N ASN A 386 -32.51 -25.13 6.70
CA ASN A 386 -33.44 -24.02 6.46
C ASN A 386 -32.87 -23.13 5.35
N SER A 387 -33.66 -22.84 4.31
CA SER A 387 -33.26 -22.00 3.17
C SER A 387 -32.89 -20.57 3.59
N LEU A 388 -33.54 -20.02 4.61
CA LEU A 388 -33.26 -18.66 5.13
C LEU A 388 -31.94 -18.61 5.91
N GLU A 389 -31.61 -19.67 6.64
CA GLU A 389 -30.30 -19.79 7.31
C GLU A 389 -29.19 -20.10 6.30
N GLN A 390 -29.46 -20.97 5.32
CA GLN A 390 -28.56 -21.21 4.19
C GLN A 390 -28.24 -19.89 3.46
N MET A 391 -29.25 -19.05 3.22
CA MET A 391 -29.09 -17.71 2.63
C MET A 391 -28.16 -16.81 3.45
N CYS A 392 -28.17 -16.89 4.79
CA CYS A 392 -27.27 -16.11 5.63
C CYS A 392 -25.79 -16.46 5.36
N TYR A 393 -25.48 -17.76 5.21
CA TYR A 393 -24.12 -18.21 4.87
C TYR A 393 -23.71 -17.83 3.44
N VAL A 394 -24.63 -17.94 2.47
CA VAL A 394 -24.38 -17.48 1.09
C VAL A 394 -24.11 -15.97 1.06
N ALA A 395 -24.92 -15.17 1.76
CA ALA A 395 -24.72 -13.73 1.87
C ALA A 395 -23.37 -13.37 2.53
N ALA A 396 -22.98 -14.07 3.59
CA ALA A 396 -21.65 -13.90 4.18
C ALA A 396 -20.52 -14.27 3.20
N PHE A 397 -20.69 -15.32 2.40
CA PHE A 397 -19.75 -15.70 1.35
C PHE A 397 -19.59 -14.57 0.32
N CYS A 398 -20.70 -13.98 -0.15
CA CYS A 398 -20.69 -12.83 -1.06
C CYS A 398 -19.87 -11.65 -0.51
N VAL A 399 -20.04 -11.32 0.78
CA VAL A 399 -19.30 -10.23 1.43
C VAL A 399 -17.81 -10.59 1.60
N SER A 400 -17.51 -11.83 1.99
CA SER A 400 -16.15 -12.28 2.30
C SER A 400 -15.19 -12.17 1.11
N ALA A 401 -15.69 -12.30 -0.12
CA ALA A 401 -14.92 -12.18 -1.36
C ALA A 401 -14.23 -10.82 -1.53
N TYR A 402 -14.74 -9.76 -0.88
CA TYR A 402 -14.15 -8.42 -0.94
C TYR A 402 -13.02 -8.19 0.07
N SER A 403 -12.92 -9.03 1.11
CA SER A 403 -11.97 -8.85 2.21
C SER A 403 -10.50 -8.96 1.78
N THR A 404 -10.24 -9.65 0.68
CA THR A 404 -8.90 -9.81 0.08
C THR A 404 -8.40 -8.52 -0.59
N THR A 405 -9.30 -7.57 -0.89
CA THR A 405 -8.99 -6.37 -1.69
C THR A 405 -8.47 -5.19 -0.88
N VAL A 406 -8.63 -5.19 0.44
CA VAL A 406 -8.46 -4.01 1.34
C VAL A 406 -7.17 -3.22 1.08
N TYR A 407 -6.06 -3.92 0.88
CA TYR A 407 -4.72 -3.32 0.70
C TYR A 407 -4.15 -3.54 -0.71
N ARG A 408 -4.86 -4.24 -1.58
CA ARG A 408 -4.33 -4.76 -2.86
C ARG A 408 -4.68 -3.87 -4.03
N THR A 409 -3.92 -2.78 -4.16
CA THR A 409 -4.03 -1.80 -5.25
C THR A 409 -3.28 -2.20 -6.52
N GLY A 410 -2.54 -3.32 -6.50
CA GLY A 410 -1.88 -3.89 -7.68
C GLY A 410 -2.90 -4.51 -8.65
N LYS A 411 -2.65 -4.36 -9.95
CA LYS A 411 -3.47 -4.94 -11.02
C LYS A 411 -3.04 -6.40 -11.26
N PRO A 412 -3.92 -7.41 -11.22
CA PRO A 412 -3.54 -8.74 -11.67
C PRO A 412 -3.17 -8.72 -13.16
N PHE A 413 -2.36 -9.68 -13.62
CA PHE A 413 -2.08 -9.84 -15.05
C PHE A 413 -3.38 -10.11 -15.81
N ASN A 414 -3.56 -9.42 -16.94
CA ASN A 414 -4.68 -9.70 -17.83
C ASN A 414 -4.40 -11.06 -18.50
N PRO A 415 -5.26 -12.08 -18.31
CA PRO A 415 -5.01 -13.40 -18.87
C PRO A 415 -5.00 -13.35 -20.40
N LEU A 416 -4.20 -14.22 -21.01
CA LEU A 416 -4.23 -14.45 -22.45
C LEU A 416 -5.51 -15.23 -22.82
N LEU A 417 -6.02 -15.06 -24.04
CA LEU A 417 -7.15 -15.84 -24.53
C LEU A 417 -6.80 -17.33 -24.53
N GLY A 418 -7.63 -18.15 -23.88
CA GLY A 418 -7.36 -19.57 -23.67
C GLY A 418 -6.40 -19.89 -22.52
N GLU A 419 -5.90 -18.89 -21.80
CA GLU A 419 -5.22 -19.10 -20.52
C GLU A 419 -6.18 -19.78 -19.54
N THR A 420 -5.68 -20.78 -18.82
CA THR A 420 -6.42 -21.52 -17.82
C THR A 420 -5.81 -21.33 -16.45
N TYR A 421 -6.57 -21.59 -15.40
CA TYR A 421 -6.01 -21.72 -14.06
C TYR A 421 -6.82 -22.75 -13.28
N GLU A 422 -6.15 -23.77 -12.74
CA GLU A 422 -6.76 -24.69 -11.79
C GLU A 422 -6.37 -24.39 -10.34
N LEU A 423 -7.32 -24.58 -9.42
CA LEU A 423 -7.12 -24.62 -7.98
C LEU A 423 -7.68 -25.94 -7.45
N ASP A 424 -6.84 -26.96 -7.44
CA ASP A 424 -7.18 -28.29 -6.93
C ASP A 424 -6.87 -28.41 -5.44
N ARG A 425 -7.92 -28.40 -4.62
CA ARG A 425 -7.87 -28.55 -3.16
C ARG A 425 -8.67 -29.76 -2.71
N GLN A 426 -8.88 -30.75 -3.58
CA GLN A 426 -9.81 -31.84 -3.27
C GLN A 426 -9.36 -32.62 -2.02
N ARG A 427 -8.06 -32.90 -1.89
CA ARG A 427 -7.51 -33.58 -0.71
C ARG A 427 -7.43 -32.70 0.55
N GLU A 428 -7.22 -31.40 0.39
CA GLU A 428 -6.99 -30.45 1.51
C GLU A 428 -8.30 -29.91 2.08
N SER A 429 -9.24 -29.56 1.20
CA SER A 429 -10.44 -28.79 1.50
C SER A 429 -11.72 -29.37 0.86
N GLY A 430 -11.61 -30.41 0.04
CA GLY A 430 -12.77 -31.07 -0.59
C GLY A 430 -13.36 -30.35 -1.79
N TYR A 431 -12.64 -29.41 -2.41
CA TYR A 431 -13.10 -28.73 -3.63
C TYR A 431 -12.01 -28.63 -4.69
N ARG A 432 -12.42 -28.44 -5.94
CA ARG A 432 -11.54 -28.10 -7.05
C ARG A 432 -12.20 -27.03 -7.91
N SER A 433 -11.39 -26.13 -8.46
CA SER A 433 -11.83 -25.00 -9.27
C SER A 433 -11.02 -24.90 -10.57
N LEU A 434 -11.69 -24.50 -11.64
CA LEU A 434 -11.12 -24.23 -12.95
C LEU A 434 -11.61 -22.87 -13.47
N CYS A 435 -10.68 -22.09 -13.99
CA CYS A 435 -10.95 -20.87 -14.73
C CYS A 435 -10.38 -20.97 -16.16
N GLU A 436 -11.05 -20.34 -17.13
CA GLU A 436 -10.54 -20.12 -18.50
C GLU A 436 -10.84 -18.69 -18.94
N GLN A 437 -9.88 -18.03 -19.60
CA GLN A 437 -10.13 -16.77 -20.30
C GLN A 437 -10.83 -17.06 -21.64
N VAL A 438 -12.16 -16.95 -21.62
CA VAL A 438 -13.03 -17.32 -22.76
C VAL A 438 -13.17 -16.21 -23.80
N SER A 439 -12.95 -14.95 -23.42
CA SER A 439 -12.92 -13.81 -24.35
C SER A 439 -11.86 -12.79 -23.97
N HIS A 440 -11.33 -12.05 -24.95
CA HIS A 440 -10.34 -10.98 -24.73
C HIS A 440 -10.87 -9.57 -25.07
N HIS A 441 -11.90 -9.49 -25.92
CA HIS A 441 -12.50 -8.23 -26.36
C HIS A 441 -14.03 -8.36 -26.48
N PRO A 442 -14.80 -8.05 -25.43
CA PRO A 442 -14.35 -7.64 -24.09
C PRO A 442 -13.70 -8.80 -23.31
N PRO A 443 -12.80 -8.53 -22.34
CA PRO A 443 -12.16 -9.59 -21.56
C PRO A 443 -13.16 -10.27 -20.62
N ALA A 444 -13.39 -11.57 -20.84
CA ALA A 444 -14.27 -12.39 -20.03
C ALA A 444 -13.55 -13.67 -19.54
N ALA A 445 -13.78 -14.02 -18.28
CA ALA A 445 -13.27 -15.24 -17.67
C ALA A 445 -14.43 -16.09 -17.15
N ALA A 446 -14.44 -17.37 -17.55
CA ALA A 446 -15.36 -18.36 -17.01
C ALA A 446 -14.71 -19.09 -15.84
N HIS A 447 -15.47 -19.37 -14.78
CA HIS A 447 -15.03 -20.03 -13.57
C HIS A 447 -16.05 -21.06 -13.11
N HIS A 448 -15.56 -22.23 -12.73
CA HIS A 448 -16.35 -23.32 -12.22
C HIS A 448 -15.63 -24.01 -11.05
N ALA A 449 -16.31 -24.18 -9.92
CA ALA A 449 -15.80 -24.89 -8.76
C ALA A 449 -16.84 -25.92 -8.29
N ILE A 450 -16.35 -27.11 -7.94
CA ILE A 450 -17.16 -28.24 -7.45
C ILE A 450 -16.57 -28.69 -6.12
N SER A 451 -17.43 -29.00 -5.16
CA SER A 451 -17.05 -29.51 -3.84
C SER A 451 -17.70 -30.85 -3.54
N ASP A 452 -16.92 -31.76 -2.95
CA ASP A 452 -17.37 -33.04 -2.39
C ASP A 452 -18.31 -32.82 -1.18
N ARG A 453 -18.48 -31.58 -0.72
CA ARG A 453 -19.46 -31.17 0.30
C ARG A 453 -20.84 -30.81 -0.26
N GLY A 454 -21.04 -30.98 -1.57
CA GLY A 454 -22.35 -30.86 -2.22
C GLY A 454 -22.75 -29.43 -2.60
N TRP A 455 -21.77 -28.59 -2.93
CA TRP A 455 -22.01 -27.28 -3.54
C TRP A 455 -21.21 -27.11 -4.84
N THR A 456 -21.78 -26.39 -5.78
CA THR A 456 -21.16 -25.97 -7.04
C THR A 456 -21.24 -24.46 -7.15
N LEU A 457 -20.13 -23.81 -7.50
CA LEU A 457 -20.06 -22.39 -7.80
C LEU A 457 -19.71 -22.22 -9.28
N ARG A 458 -20.44 -21.38 -10.01
CA ARG A 458 -20.09 -21.03 -11.40
C ARG A 458 -20.36 -19.56 -11.68
N GLN A 459 -19.53 -18.96 -12.52
CA GLN A 459 -19.69 -17.58 -12.98
C GLN A 459 -18.96 -17.37 -14.30
N GLU A 460 -19.45 -16.43 -15.10
CA GLU A 460 -18.66 -15.75 -16.11
C GLU A 460 -18.57 -14.28 -15.71
N ILE A 461 -17.36 -13.72 -15.74
CA ILE A 461 -17.12 -12.35 -15.29
C ILE A 461 -16.36 -11.55 -16.34
N THR A 462 -16.88 -10.37 -16.64
CA THR A 462 -16.22 -9.31 -17.41
C THR A 462 -15.94 -8.13 -16.51
N VAL A 463 -14.75 -7.54 -16.56
CA VAL A 463 -14.41 -6.39 -15.70
C VAL A 463 -14.35 -5.12 -16.53
N ALA A 464 -15.35 -4.24 -16.33
CA ALA A 464 -15.34 -2.89 -16.88
C ALA A 464 -14.63 -1.93 -15.92
N SER A 465 -14.02 -0.88 -16.47
CA SER A 465 -13.32 0.12 -15.65
C SER A 465 -13.50 1.53 -16.21
N LYS A 466 -13.77 2.50 -15.32
CA LYS A 466 -14.03 3.90 -15.67
C LYS A 466 -13.22 4.83 -14.78
N PHE A 467 -12.36 5.63 -15.38
CA PHE A 467 -11.64 6.70 -14.69
C PHE A 467 -12.52 7.95 -14.55
N ARG A 468 -12.74 8.42 -13.32
CA ARG A 468 -13.58 9.61 -13.02
C ARG A 468 -12.76 10.74 -12.39
N GLY A 469 -11.55 10.97 -12.90
CA GLY A 469 -10.64 12.00 -12.39
C GLY A 469 -9.96 11.59 -11.09
N LYS A 470 -10.59 11.79 -9.92
CA LYS A 470 -9.93 11.49 -8.63
C LYS A 470 -9.85 10.00 -8.31
N TYR A 471 -10.74 9.20 -8.88
CA TYR A 471 -10.89 7.79 -8.57
C TYR A 471 -11.12 6.94 -9.83
N LEU A 472 -10.83 5.64 -9.69
CA LEU A 472 -11.05 4.61 -10.69
C LEU A 472 -12.16 3.67 -10.19
N SER A 473 -13.25 3.56 -10.93
CA SER A 473 -14.33 2.61 -10.66
C SER A 473 -14.09 1.33 -11.47
N ILE A 474 -14.12 0.19 -10.80
CA ILE A 474 -13.99 -1.16 -11.37
C ILE A 474 -15.32 -1.87 -11.14
N MET A 475 -15.97 -2.25 -12.25
CA MET A 475 -17.33 -2.78 -12.28
C MET A 475 -17.27 -4.22 -12.80
N PRO A 476 -17.33 -5.22 -11.90
CA PRO A 476 -17.49 -6.62 -12.29
C PRO A 476 -18.90 -6.83 -12.85
N LEU A 477 -18.98 -7.33 -14.08
CA LEU A 477 -20.20 -7.66 -14.80
C LEU A 477 -20.31 -9.17 -14.93
N GLY A 478 -21.49 -9.72 -14.66
CA GLY A 478 -21.76 -11.15 -14.72
C GLY A 478 -22.51 -11.65 -13.49
N THR A 479 -23.23 -12.74 -13.67
CA THR A 479 -24.01 -13.39 -12.61
C THR A 479 -23.23 -14.57 -12.02
N ILE A 480 -23.20 -14.64 -10.69
CA ILE A 480 -22.60 -15.76 -9.95
C ILE A 480 -23.71 -16.69 -9.53
N HIS A 481 -23.50 -17.99 -9.67
CA HIS A 481 -24.44 -19.02 -9.29
C HIS A 481 -23.81 -19.91 -8.21
N ALA A 482 -24.57 -20.18 -7.14
CA ALA A 482 -24.26 -21.24 -6.18
C ALA A 482 -25.42 -22.25 -6.12
N ILE A 483 -25.09 -23.52 -6.31
CA ILE A 483 -26.06 -24.62 -6.37
C ILE A 483 -25.72 -25.60 -5.25
N PHE A 484 -26.74 -25.98 -4.47
CA PHE A 484 -26.59 -26.91 -3.34
C PHE A 484 -27.36 -28.20 -3.62
N GLU A 485 -26.64 -29.33 -3.70
CA GLU A 485 -27.20 -30.62 -4.14
C GLU A 485 -28.29 -31.14 -3.21
N LYS A 486 -28.06 -31.08 -1.89
CA LYS A 486 -28.96 -31.65 -0.88
C LYS A 486 -30.30 -30.91 -0.79
N SER A 487 -30.28 -29.59 -0.88
CA SER A 487 -31.50 -28.76 -0.83
C SER A 487 -32.11 -28.49 -2.20
N ASN A 488 -31.37 -28.76 -3.28
CA ASN A 488 -31.69 -28.34 -4.64
C ASN A 488 -31.93 -26.81 -4.74
N ASN A 489 -31.33 -26.03 -3.84
CA ASN A 489 -31.43 -24.57 -3.87
C ASN A 489 -30.42 -24.00 -4.87
N HIS A 490 -30.88 -23.07 -5.69
CA HIS A 490 -30.06 -22.35 -6.67
C HIS A 490 -30.09 -20.86 -6.34
N TYR A 491 -28.94 -20.33 -5.94
CA TYR A 491 -28.73 -18.93 -5.61
C TYR A 491 -28.05 -18.19 -6.75
N THR A 492 -28.44 -16.94 -6.99
CA THR A 492 -27.69 -16.03 -7.87
C THR A 492 -27.47 -14.66 -7.24
N TRP A 493 -26.35 -14.02 -7.59
CA TRP A 493 -26.07 -12.62 -7.23
C TRP A 493 -25.08 -11.98 -8.22
N LYS A 494 -24.97 -10.64 -8.18
CA LYS A 494 -23.99 -9.85 -8.92
C LYS A 494 -23.05 -9.13 -7.93
N LYS A 495 -21.82 -8.86 -8.36
CA LYS A 495 -20.81 -8.15 -7.54
C LYS A 495 -21.05 -6.63 -7.56
N VAL A 496 -20.71 -5.95 -6.46
CA VAL A 496 -20.69 -4.48 -6.35
C VAL A 496 -19.45 -3.85 -6.98
N THR A 497 -19.47 -2.52 -7.11
CA THR A 497 -18.37 -1.72 -7.67
C THR A 497 -17.24 -1.56 -6.66
N THR A 498 -16.00 -1.78 -7.12
CA THR A 498 -14.78 -1.43 -6.39
C THR A 498 -14.29 -0.05 -6.83
N THR A 499 -14.06 0.84 -5.88
CA THR A 499 -13.51 2.18 -6.15
C THR A 499 -12.10 2.31 -5.60
N VAL A 500 -11.14 2.63 -6.49
CA VAL A 500 -9.77 2.97 -6.10
C VAL A 500 -9.63 4.48 -6.06
N HIS A 501 -9.47 5.02 -4.85
CA HIS A 501 -9.36 6.46 -4.60
C HIS A 501 -7.92 6.97 -4.72
N ASN A 502 -7.79 8.30 -4.84
CA ASN A 502 -6.52 9.02 -4.83
C ASN A 502 -5.58 8.67 -6.00
N ILE A 503 -6.14 8.37 -7.18
CA ILE A 503 -5.38 8.01 -8.38
C ILE A 503 -4.41 9.12 -8.82
N ILE A 504 -4.78 10.39 -8.56
CA ILE A 504 -3.97 11.57 -8.92
C ILE A 504 -3.01 11.95 -7.78
N VAL A 505 -3.53 12.12 -6.57
CA VAL A 505 -2.77 12.63 -5.41
C VAL A 505 -3.20 11.89 -4.14
N GLY A 506 -2.21 11.46 -3.35
CA GLY A 506 -2.39 10.81 -2.06
C GLY A 506 -2.07 9.32 -2.09
N LYS A 507 -2.25 8.66 -0.94
CA LYS A 507 -2.13 7.19 -0.86
C LYS A 507 -3.36 6.55 -1.49
N LEU A 508 -3.16 5.61 -2.40
CA LEU A 508 -4.24 4.79 -2.97
C LEU A 508 -4.93 3.99 -1.87
N TRP A 509 -6.26 3.93 -1.92
CA TRP A 509 -7.05 3.09 -1.04
C TRP A 509 -8.32 2.63 -1.76
N ILE A 510 -8.88 1.52 -1.29
CA ILE A 510 -10.00 0.82 -1.92
C ILE A 510 -11.25 0.97 -1.06
N ASP A 511 -12.37 1.23 -1.73
CA ASP A 511 -13.72 1.15 -1.19
C ASP A 511 -14.57 0.17 -2.00
N GLN A 512 -15.60 -0.38 -1.36
CA GLN A 512 -16.59 -1.26 -1.99
C GLN A 512 -17.96 -0.67 -1.71
N SER A 513 -18.74 -0.41 -2.77
CA SER A 513 -20.04 0.25 -2.63
C SER A 513 -21.05 -0.19 -3.68
N GLY A 514 -22.32 -0.21 -3.28
CA GLY A 514 -23.45 -0.68 -4.08
C GLY A 514 -24.32 -1.67 -3.30
N GLU A 515 -25.21 -2.33 -4.02
CA GLU A 515 -26.18 -3.27 -3.45
C GLU A 515 -26.04 -4.63 -4.11
N ILE A 516 -26.28 -5.70 -3.36
CA ILE A 516 -26.33 -7.08 -3.85
C ILE A 516 -27.66 -7.69 -3.45
N ASP A 517 -28.42 -8.14 -4.45
CA ASP A 517 -29.55 -9.03 -4.23
C ASP A 517 -29.12 -10.48 -4.44
N VAL A 518 -29.08 -11.24 -3.35
CA VAL A 518 -28.92 -12.70 -3.39
C VAL A 518 -30.29 -13.33 -3.46
N VAL A 519 -30.59 -14.02 -4.56
CA VAL A 519 -31.92 -14.60 -4.84
C VAL A 519 -31.83 -16.12 -4.85
N ASN A 520 -32.67 -16.79 -4.07
CA ASN A 520 -32.88 -18.24 -4.17
C ASN A 520 -34.05 -18.52 -5.13
N HIS A 521 -33.76 -19.10 -6.29
CA HIS A 521 -34.75 -19.39 -7.33
C HIS A 521 -35.66 -20.58 -6.99
N THR A 522 -35.25 -21.44 -6.06
CA THR A 522 -36.02 -22.62 -5.65
C THR A 522 -37.12 -22.24 -4.66
N THR A 523 -36.84 -21.36 -3.69
CA THR A 523 -37.80 -20.99 -2.63
C THR A 523 -38.43 -19.60 -2.82
N GLY A 524 -37.78 -18.72 -3.59
CA GLY A 524 -38.13 -17.31 -3.72
C GLY A 524 -37.59 -16.42 -2.59
N ASP A 525 -36.82 -16.98 -1.65
CA ASP A 525 -36.17 -16.21 -0.58
C ASP A 525 -35.12 -15.25 -1.15
N ARG A 526 -34.94 -14.10 -0.50
CA ARG A 526 -34.01 -13.06 -0.96
C ARG A 526 -33.20 -12.48 0.19
N CYS A 527 -31.96 -12.11 -0.08
CA CYS A 527 -31.16 -11.27 0.81
C CYS A 527 -30.75 -10.00 0.06
N HIS A 528 -31.14 -8.84 0.60
CA HIS A 528 -30.68 -7.56 0.09
C HIS A 528 -29.53 -7.07 0.97
N LEU A 529 -28.33 -6.98 0.39
CA LEU A 529 -27.10 -6.49 1.03
C LEU A 529 -26.78 -5.09 0.52
N LYS A 530 -26.37 -4.20 1.42
CA LYS A 530 -25.96 -2.84 1.11
C LYS A 530 -24.55 -2.58 1.60
N PHE A 531 -23.66 -2.22 0.68
CA PHE A 531 -22.30 -1.77 0.94
C PHE A 531 -22.30 -0.25 1.01
N ALA A 532 -22.16 0.29 2.22
CA ALA A 532 -22.20 1.73 2.44
C ALA A 532 -20.97 2.39 1.80
N PRO A 533 -21.15 3.34 0.85
CA PRO A 533 -20.04 4.06 0.26
C PRO A 533 -19.34 4.91 1.33
N TYR A 534 -18.03 5.05 1.20
CA TYR A 534 -17.27 5.99 2.02
C TYR A 534 -17.80 7.41 1.84
N SER A 535 -18.10 8.08 2.94
CA SER A 535 -18.50 9.49 2.98
C SER A 535 -17.79 10.20 4.12
N TYR A 536 -17.17 11.35 3.82
CA TYR A 536 -16.49 12.19 4.80
C TYR A 536 -17.47 12.79 5.85
N PHE A 537 -18.74 12.93 5.48
CA PHE A 537 -19.78 13.53 6.31
C PHE A 537 -20.61 12.50 7.07
N SER A 538 -20.45 11.21 6.77
CA SER A 538 -21.18 10.17 7.49
C SER A 538 -20.52 9.90 8.85
N ARG A 539 -21.37 9.66 9.85
CA ARG A 539 -20.95 9.15 11.18
C ARG A 539 -20.93 7.62 11.22
N ASP A 540 -21.27 6.96 10.11
CA ASP A 540 -21.24 5.50 10.03
C ASP A 540 -19.83 4.94 10.11
N VAL A 541 -19.76 3.68 10.54
CA VAL A 541 -18.55 2.88 10.44
C VAL A 541 -18.15 2.78 8.96
N ALA A 542 -16.90 3.09 8.65
CA ALA A 542 -16.38 2.92 7.29
C ALA A 542 -16.50 1.44 6.88
N ARG A 543 -16.72 1.18 5.58
CA ARG A 543 -16.81 -0.19 5.02
C ARG A 543 -17.98 -1.02 5.57
N LYS A 544 -18.97 -0.36 6.16
CA LYS A 544 -20.17 -0.99 6.71
C LYS A 544 -20.94 -1.74 5.62
N VAL A 545 -21.37 -2.94 5.97
CA VAL A 545 -22.31 -3.74 5.19
C VAL A 545 -23.50 -4.08 6.07
N THR A 546 -24.71 -3.84 5.56
CA THR A 546 -25.95 -4.28 6.20
C THR A 546 -26.72 -5.17 5.26
N GLY A 547 -27.59 -6.03 5.79
CA GLY A 547 -28.50 -6.78 4.93
C GLY A 547 -29.72 -7.30 5.66
N VAL A 548 -30.72 -7.70 4.87
CA VAL A 548 -31.97 -8.28 5.37
C VAL A 548 -32.28 -9.53 4.56
N VAL A 549 -32.46 -10.66 5.24
CA VAL A 549 -32.94 -11.92 4.63
C VAL A 549 -34.44 -11.99 4.80
N MET A 550 -35.14 -12.15 3.69
CA MET A 550 -36.59 -12.17 3.58
C MET A 550 -37.05 -13.46 2.91
N ASP A 551 -38.21 -13.95 3.33
CA ASP A 551 -38.88 -15.01 2.60
C ASP A 551 -39.55 -14.49 1.31
N LYS A 552 -40.12 -15.39 0.50
CA LYS A 552 -40.85 -15.05 -0.73
C LYS A 552 -42.01 -14.05 -0.54
N THR A 553 -42.50 -13.86 0.68
CA THR A 553 -43.60 -12.91 0.99
C THR A 553 -43.07 -11.52 1.36
N GLY A 554 -41.74 -11.35 1.42
CA GLY A 554 -41.09 -10.11 1.85
C GLY A 554 -40.97 -9.98 3.37
N LYS A 555 -41.30 -11.02 4.14
CA LYS A 555 -41.16 -10.98 5.60
C LYS A 555 -39.69 -11.16 5.98
N ALA A 556 -39.15 -10.22 6.76
CA ALA A 556 -37.79 -10.29 7.28
C ALA A 556 -37.65 -11.36 8.38
N HIS A 557 -36.63 -12.22 8.25
CA HIS A 557 -36.31 -13.27 9.23
C HIS A 557 -34.93 -13.08 9.86
N TYR A 558 -33.98 -12.50 9.13
CA TYR A 558 -32.64 -12.20 9.64
C TYR A 558 -32.19 -10.82 9.19
N VAL A 559 -31.42 -10.18 10.06
CA VAL A 559 -30.68 -8.97 9.75
C VAL A 559 -29.19 -9.30 9.82
N LEU A 560 -28.46 -8.86 8.81
CA LEU A 560 -27.01 -9.00 8.71
C LEU A 560 -26.35 -7.64 8.93
N SER A 561 -25.22 -7.62 9.62
CA SER A 561 -24.46 -6.40 9.89
C SER A 561 -22.98 -6.73 10.08
N GLY A 562 -22.10 -5.86 9.59
CA GLY A 562 -20.67 -6.02 9.72
C GLY A 562 -19.89 -5.02 8.86
N THR A 563 -18.64 -5.36 8.57
CA THR A 563 -17.80 -4.65 7.60
C THR A 563 -17.13 -5.65 6.67
N TRP A 564 -17.05 -5.31 5.38
CA TRP A 564 -16.51 -6.23 4.37
C TRP A 564 -15.00 -6.53 4.55
N ASP A 565 -14.31 -5.77 5.39
CA ASP A 565 -12.88 -5.90 5.69
C ASP A 565 -12.54 -6.58 7.01
N GLU A 566 -13.54 -6.92 7.85
CA GLU A 566 -13.30 -7.50 9.17
C GLU A 566 -14.20 -8.71 9.48
N LYS A 567 -15.53 -8.54 9.49
CA LYS A 567 -16.47 -9.58 9.95
C LYS A 567 -17.90 -9.35 9.50
N MET A 568 -18.71 -10.40 9.53
CA MET A 568 -20.17 -10.37 9.34
C MET A 568 -20.89 -11.15 10.43
N GLU A 569 -21.97 -10.57 10.93
CA GLU A 569 -22.84 -11.16 11.94
C GLU A 569 -24.29 -11.20 11.44
N PHE A 570 -25.11 -12.09 12.01
CA PHE A 570 -26.54 -12.14 11.78
C PHE A 570 -27.33 -12.22 13.09
N SER A 571 -28.52 -11.63 13.07
CA SER A 571 -29.47 -11.62 14.17
C SER A 571 -30.84 -12.05 13.67
N ARG A 572 -31.48 -13.00 14.37
CA ARG A 572 -32.83 -13.45 14.05
C ARG A 572 -33.85 -12.37 14.43
N VAL A 573 -34.73 -12.03 13.49
CA VAL A 573 -35.83 -11.09 13.69
C VAL A 573 -36.97 -11.78 14.43
N MET A 574 -37.44 -11.14 15.50
CA MET A 574 -38.59 -11.57 16.31
C MET A 574 -39.85 -10.82 15.91
N GLN A 575 -39.74 -9.50 15.77
CA GLN A 575 -40.82 -8.60 15.37
C GLN A 575 -40.25 -7.50 14.47
N SER A 576 -41.08 -7.02 13.54
CA SER A 576 -40.80 -5.88 12.69
C SER A 576 -41.91 -4.85 12.86
N SER A 577 -41.55 -3.61 13.20
CA SER A 577 -42.49 -2.48 13.23
C SER A 577 -42.03 -1.39 12.25
N ARG A 578 -42.98 -0.74 11.59
CA ARG A 578 -42.69 0.46 10.79
C ARG A 578 -42.72 1.65 11.74
N GLY A 579 -41.58 2.32 11.93
CA GLY A 579 -41.53 3.48 12.81
C GLY A 579 -42.30 4.65 12.20
N GLY A 580 -43.33 5.15 12.90
CA GLY A 580 -43.97 6.43 12.59
C GLY A 580 -45.46 6.38 12.24
N GLU A 581 -46.32 5.80 13.09
CA GLU A 581 -47.78 6.01 12.99
C GLU A 581 -48.24 7.37 13.54
N ASN A 582 -47.38 8.15 14.21
CA ASN A 582 -47.73 9.48 14.72
C ASN A 582 -46.57 10.49 14.53
N GLY A 583 -46.67 11.38 13.52
CA GLY A 583 -45.89 12.62 13.43
C GLY A 583 -45.16 12.89 12.10
N THR A 584 -45.72 13.81 11.30
CA THR A 584 -45.11 14.69 10.27
C THR A 584 -43.91 14.17 9.43
N GLU A 585 -44.18 13.91 8.14
CA GLU A 585 -43.29 13.98 6.95
C GLU A 585 -41.77 13.74 7.12
N GLY A 586 -41.38 12.77 7.95
CA GLY A 586 -40.04 12.20 8.03
C GLY A 586 -40.07 10.71 7.70
N ARG A 587 -39.27 10.29 6.71
CA ARG A 587 -39.22 8.92 6.15
C ARG A 587 -39.22 7.83 7.23
N GLN A 588 -40.20 6.93 7.18
CA GLN A 588 -40.41 5.83 8.15
C GLN A 588 -39.26 4.81 8.12
N LYS A 589 -38.46 4.74 9.18
CA LYS A 589 -37.42 3.70 9.36
C LYS A 589 -38.04 2.40 9.89
N THR A 590 -37.70 1.26 9.31
CA THR A 590 -38.18 -0.04 9.81
C THR A 590 -37.39 -0.43 11.06
N VAL A 591 -38.06 -0.81 12.13
CA VAL A 591 -37.42 -1.24 13.38
C VAL A 591 -37.56 -2.76 13.51
N TYR A 592 -36.43 -3.46 13.56
CA TYR A 592 -36.37 -4.89 13.79
C TYR A 592 -36.00 -5.19 15.23
N GLN A 593 -36.88 -5.88 15.95
CA GLN A 593 -36.54 -6.46 17.23
C GLN A 593 -35.84 -7.81 17.01
N THR A 594 -34.61 -7.96 17.50
CA THR A 594 -33.74 -9.08 17.15
C THR A 594 -33.20 -9.82 18.37
N LEU A 595 -32.89 -11.10 18.19
CA LEU A 595 -32.10 -11.88 19.16
C LEU A 595 -30.63 -11.46 19.15
N LYS A 596 -29.84 -11.97 20.11
CA LYS A 596 -28.39 -11.74 20.17
C LYS A 596 -27.71 -12.14 18.85
N ALA A 597 -26.86 -11.23 18.35
CA ALA A 597 -26.05 -11.45 17.16
C ALA A 597 -25.14 -12.67 17.30
N LYS A 598 -24.97 -13.38 16.18
CA LYS A 598 -24.02 -14.50 16.02
C LYS A 598 -23.07 -14.18 14.87
N GLU A 599 -21.81 -14.54 15.01
CA GLU A 599 -20.82 -14.37 13.95
C GLU A 599 -21.02 -15.41 12.84
N LEU A 600 -21.07 -14.94 11.59
CA LEU A 600 -21.09 -15.80 10.40
C LEU A 600 -19.68 -15.98 9.83
N TRP A 601 -18.93 -14.89 9.77
CA TRP A 601 -17.64 -14.81 9.10
C TRP A 601 -16.75 -13.77 9.77
N ARG A 602 -15.45 -14.05 9.77
CA ARG A 602 -14.39 -13.13 10.16
C ARG A 602 -13.21 -13.30 9.21
N ARG A 603 -12.61 -12.19 8.82
CA ARG A 603 -11.44 -12.15 7.95
C ARG A 603 -10.25 -12.83 8.61
N ASN A 604 -9.54 -13.64 7.83
CA ASN A 604 -8.30 -14.26 8.24
C ASN A 604 -7.20 -13.20 8.46
N PRO A 605 -6.35 -13.34 9.48
CA PRO A 605 -5.20 -12.47 9.64
C PRO A 605 -4.27 -12.59 8.43
N LEU A 606 -3.68 -11.47 8.03
CA LEU A 606 -2.64 -11.50 7.01
C LEU A 606 -1.37 -12.16 7.55
N PRO A 607 -0.60 -12.87 6.70
CA PRO A 607 0.71 -13.40 7.07
C PRO A 607 1.68 -12.30 7.51
N ASP A 608 2.64 -12.64 8.37
CA ASP A 608 3.71 -11.72 8.77
C ASP A 608 4.53 -11.25 7.56
N GLY A 609 4.71 -9.94 7.43
CA GLY A 609 5.41 -9.32 6.30
C GLY A 609 4.57 -9.19 5.04
N ALA A 610 3.24 -9.33 5.10
CA ALA A 610 2.38 -9.23 3.93
C ALA A 610 2.60 -7.94 3.11
N GLU A 611 3.00 -6.83 3.72
CA GLU A 611 3.31 -5.56 3.05
C GLU A 611 4.44 -5.66 2.01
N THR A 612 5.39 -6.57 2.21
CA THR A 612 6.46 -6.85 1.23
C THR A 612 6.02 -7.90 0.20
N MET A 613 4.95 -8.66 0.48
CA MET A 613 4.39 -9.70 -0.38
C MET A 613 3.03 -9.30 -0.96
N TYR A 614 2.92 -8.06 -1.46
CA TYR A 614 1.73 -7.54 -2.16
C TYR A 614 0.42 -7.60 -1.35
N TYR A 615 0.50 -7.67 -0.02
CA TYR A 615 -0.62 -7.93 0.89
C TYR A 615 -1.40 -9.20 0.58
N PHE A 616 -0.74 -10.22 0.05
CA PHE A 616 -1.37 -11.51 -0.24
C PHE A 616 -1.85 -12.19 1.05
N THR A 617 -3.04 -12.78 0.97
CA THR A 617 -3.58 -13.68 1.99
C THR A 617 -2.86 -15.01 1.97
N ALA A 618 -3.10 -15.87 2.97
CA ALA A 618 -2.52 -17.21 3.00
C ALA A 618 -2.90 -18.02 1.74
N LEU A 619 -4.14 -17.90 1.25
CA LEU A 619 -4.55 -18.54 0.00
C LEU A 619 -3.81 -17.92 -1.20
N ALA A 620 -3.82 -16.58 -1.32
CA ALA A 620 -3.22 -15.87 -2.45
C ALA A 620 -1.72 -16.21 -2.62
N LEU A 621 -0.99 -16.37 -1.51
CA LEU A 621 0.40 -16.81 -1.54
C LEU A 621 0.56 -18.16 -2.26
N THR A 622 -0.39 -19.08 -2.14
CA THR A 622 -0.28 -20.43 -2.74
C THR A 622 -0.73 -20.50 -4.21
N LEU A 623 -1.45 -19.49 -4.73
CA LEU A 623 -2.10 -19.59 -6.05
C LEU A 623 -1.11 -19.74 -7.21
N ASN A 624 0.07 -19.14 -7.08
CA ASN A 624 1.11 -19.20 -8.10
C ASN A 624 2.29 -20.11 -7.72
N GLU A 625 2.10 -20.96 -6.70
CA GLU A 625 3.04 -22.03 -6.36
C GLU A 625 3.06 -23.07 -7.49
N PRO A 626 4.24 -23.49 -8.01
CA PRO A 626 4.31 -24.51 -9.05
C PRO A 626 3.60 -25.82 -8.67
N GLU A 627 2.94 -26.41 -9.66
CA GLU A 627 2.14 -27.62 -9.50
C GLU A 627 2.41 -28.54 -10.70
N GLU A 628 2.60 -29.83 -10.42
CA GLU A 628 2.89 -30.81 -11.47
C GLU A 628 1.61 -31.23 -12.18
N GLY A 629 1.74 -31.59 -13.45
CA GLY A 629 0.61 -32.12 -14.24
C GLY A 629 -0.47 -31.10 -14.57
N VAL A 630 -0.22 -29.80 -14.40
CA VAL A 630 -1.14 -28.74 -14.87
C VAL A 630 -1.14 -28.65 -16.40
N ALA A 631 -2.22 -28.08 -16.96
CA ALA A 631 -2.29 -27.79 -18.39
C ALA A 631 -1.15 -26.85 -18.84
N PRO A 632 -0.64 -26.95 -20.09
CA PRO A 632 0.38 -26.05 -20.61
C PRO A 632 -0.09 -24.58 -20.67
N THR A 633 -1.41 -24.36 -20.62
CA THR A 633 -2.07 -23.06 -20.57
C THR A 633 -2.25 -22.52 -19.14
N ASP A 634 -1.82 -23.24 -18.10
CA ASP A 634 -2.02 -22.83 -16.69
C ASP A 634 -1.24 -21.55 -16.34
N SER A 635 -1.88 -20.61 -15.65
CA SER A 635 -1.25 -19.33 -15.22
C SER A 635 0.06 -19.52 -14.45
N ARG A 636 0.31 -20.66 -13.79
CA ARG A 636 1.59 -20.92 -13.09
C ARG A 636 2.79 -21.05 -14.03
N LEU A 637 2.53 -21.44 -15.29
CA LEU A 637 3.52 -21.60 -16.36
C LEU A 637 3.75 -20.30 -17.15
N ARG A 638 2.95 -19.26 -16.86
CA ARG A 638 3.04 -17.96 -17.53
C ARG A 638 4.36 -17.25 -17.16
N PRO A 639 5.27 -17.01 -18.13
CA PRO A 639 6.64 -16.65 -17.82
C PRO A 639 6.85 -15.20 -17.33
N ASP A 640 6.10 -14.21 -17.85
CA ASP A 640 6.15 -12.82 -17.38
C ASP A 640 5.71 -12.69 -15.91
N GLN A 641 4.66 -13.41 -15.53
CA GLN A 641 4.16 -13.49 -14.17
C GLN A 641 5.18 -14.13 -13.22
N ARG A 642 5.82 -15.25 -13.62
CA ARG A 642 6.87 -15.90 -12.83
C ARG A 642 8.07 -14.98 -12.60
N LEU A 643 8.57 -14.36 -13.67
CA LEU A 643 9.70 -13.43 -13.59
C LEU A 643 9.39 -12.25 -12.66
N MET A 644 8.15 -11.76 -12.66
CA MET A 644 7.73 -10.71 -11.73
C MET A 644 7.76 -11.18 -10.27
N GLU A 645 7.25 -12.38 -9.98
CA GLU A 645 7.27 -12.98 -8.64
C GLU A 645 8.70 -13.14 -8.11
N ASP A 646 9.63 -13.49 -9.00
CA ASP A 646 11.06 -13.66 -8.69
C ASP A 646 11.82 -12.32 -8.60
N GLY A 647 11.13 -11.18 -8.75
CA GLY A 647 11.73 -9.83 -8.67
C GLY A 647 12.48 -9.39 -9.94
N ARG A 648 12.43 -10.17 -11.03
CA ARG A 648 13.10 -9.90 -12.31
C ARG A 648 12.22 -9.05 -13.23
N TRP A 649 11.90 -7.83 -12.79
CA TRP A 649 10.84 -7.00 -13.41
C TRP A 649 11.16 -6.53 -14.84
N ASP A 650 12.41 -6.27 -15.19
CA ASP A 650 12.78 -5.87 -16.55
C ASP A 650 12.56 -7.02 -17.54
N GLU A 651 12.93 -8.23 -17.15
CA GLU A 651 12.70 -9.44 -17.94
C GLU A 651 11.21 -9.78 -18.03
N ALA A 652 10.47 -9.60 -16.93
CA ALA A 652 9.02 -9.74 -16.91
C ALA A 652 8.35 -8.76 -17.90
N ASN A 653 8.81 -7.51 -17.98
CA ASN A 653 8.29 -6.53 -18.95
C ASN A 653 8.58 -6.96 -20.40
N ALA A 654 9.79 -7.45 -20.69
CA ALA A 654 10.15 -7.93 -22.03
C ALA A 654 9.29 -9.15 -22.43
N GLU A 655 9.12 -10.09 -21.51
CA GLU A 655 8.34 -11.30 -21.76
C GLU A 655 6.85 -11.01 -21.92
N LYS A 656 6.32 -10.07 -21.13
CA LYS A 656 4.94 -9.57 -21.28
C LYS A 656 4.71 -9.02 -22.68
N GLN A 657 5.65 -8.22 -23.22
CA GLN A 657 5.54 -7.69 -24.58
C GLN A 657 5.55 -8.81 -25.62
N ARG A 658 6.40 -9.83 -25.46
CA ARG A 658 6.45 -11.00 -26.35
C ARG A 658 5.13 -11.75 -26.37
N LEU A 659 4.56 -12.03 -25.20
CA LEU A 659 3.26 -12.70 -25.04
C LEU A 659 2.11 -11.90 -25.67
N GLU A 660 2.04 -10.60 -25.37
CA GLU A 660 1.02 -9.72 -25.92
C GLU A 660 1.13 -9.56 -27.45
N GLU A 661 2.34 -9.58 -28.03
CA GLU A 661 2.54 -9.58 -29.49
C GLU A 661 2.17 -10.93 -30.12
N LYS A 662 2.53 -12.08 -29.51
CA LYS A 662 2.12 -13.41 -29.95
C LYS A 662 0.60 -13.49 -30.03
N GLN A 663 -0.10 -13.07 -28.98
CA GLN A 663 -1.56 -13.02 -28.96
C GLN A 663 -2.14 -12.08 -30.02
N ARG A 664 -1.56 -10.87 -30.20
CA ARG A 664 -2.02 -9.92 -31.23
C ARG A 664 -1.86 -10.49 -32.64
N THR A 665 -0.77 -11.21 -32.89
CA THR A 665 -0.52 -11.88 -34.18
C THR A 665 -1.53 -13.00 -34.44
N ALA A 666 -1.70 -13.91 -33.48
CA ALA A 666 -2.69 -15.00 -33.57
C ALA A 666 -4.12 -14.48 -33.77
N ARG A 667 -4.48 -13.36 -33.13
CA ARG A 667 -5.77 -12.69 -33.34
C ARG A 667 -5.92 -12.21 -34.79
N ARG A 668 -4.92 -11.51 -35.34
CA ARG A 668 -4.95 -11.01 -36.73
C ARG A 668 -5.05 -12.15 -37.74
N GLU A 669 -4.39 -13.27 -37.48
CA GLU A 669 -4.47 -14.48 -38.31
C GLU A 669 -5.88 -15.06 -38.32
N ARG A 670 -6.51 -15.24 -37.14
CA ARG A 670 -7.91 -15.70 -37.04
C ARG A 670 -8.89 -14.77 -37.73
N GLU A 671 -8.71 -13.45 -37.58
CA GLU A 671 -9.55 -12.45 -38.25
C GLU A 671 -9.41 -12.53 -39.78
N ARG A 672 -8.19 -12.75 -40.29
CA ARG A 672 -7.92 -12.93 -41.73
C ARG A 672 -8.54 -14.22 -42.27
N GLU A 673 -8.44 -15.32 -41.53
CA GLU A 673 -9.04 -16.61 -41.90
C GLU A 673 -10.57 -16.53 -41.95
N ALA A 674 -11.19 -15.89 -40.96
CA ALA A 674 -12.63 -15.66 -40.93
C ALA A 674 -13.11 -14.79 -42.11
N LEU A 675 -12.34 -13.77 -42.49
CA LEU A 675 -12.63 -12.93 -43.65
C LEU A 675 -12.57 -13.73 -44.96
N ASN A 676 -11.54 -14.58 -45.10
CA ASN A 676 -11.38 -15.45 -46.28
C ASN A 676 -12.52 -16.47 -46.38
N GLN A 677 -12.93 -17.10 -45.29
CA GLN A 677 -14.05 -18.03 -45.27
C GLN A 677 -15.37 -17.35 -45.67
N ARG A 678 -15.65 -16.15 -45.13
CA ARG A 678 -16.82 -15.34 -45.51
C ARG A 678 -16.81 -14.94 -46.98
N SER A 679 -15.64 -14.65 -47.56
CA SER A 679 -15.52 -14.32 -48.98
C SER A 679 -15.75 -15.52 -49.92
N SER A 680 -15.66 -16.75 -49.39
CA SER A 680 -15.87 -18.01 -50.15
C SER A 680 -17.26 -18.62 -49.98
N SER A 681 -18.05 -18.21 -48.98
CA SER A 681 -19.41 -18.71 -48.72
C SER A 681 -20.48 -17.70 -49.16
N THR A 682 -21.33 -18.07 -50.12
CA THR A 682 -22.38 -17.21 -50.72
C THR A 682 -23.69 -17.17 -49.92
N SER A 683 -23.65 -17.25 -48.58
CA SER A 683 -24.86 -17.25 -47.74
C SER A 683 -24.99 -15.99 -46.90
N GLU A 684 -26.18 -15.38 -46.98
CA GLU A 684 -26.62 -14.17 -46.28
C GLU A 684 -26.75 -14.36 -44.76
N GLU A 685 -26.78 -13.21 -44.07
CA GLU A 685 -27.12 -12.97 -42.66
C GLU A 685 -26.02 -13.11 -41.59
N GLY A 686 -25.31 -12.00 -41.36
CA GLY A 686 -25.52 -11.20 -40.14
C GLY A 686 -25.04 -11.71 -38.77
N VAL A 687 -24.59 -12.96 -38.61
CA VAL A 687 -24.13 -13.46 -37.30
C VAL A 687 -22.62 -13.18 -37.12
N PRO A 688 -22.18 -12.50 -36.05
CA PRO A 688 -20.76 -12.40 -35.69
C PRO A 688 -20.20 -13.81 -35.53
N HIS A 689 -19.19 -14.16 -36.32
CA HIS A 689 -18.52 -15.45 -36.17
C HIS A 689 -17.63 -15.34 -34.92
N GLU A 690 -17.96 -16.06 -33.85
CA GLU A 690 -17.07 -16.18 -32.69
C GLU A 690 -15.83 -16.99 -33.11
N ASN A 691 -14.77 -16.27 -33.45
CA ASN A 691 -13.54 -16.85 -34.02
C ASN A 691 -12.73 -17.71 -33.03
N TYR A 692 -13.10 -17.74 -31.74
CA TYR A 692 -12.44 -18.55 -30.73
C TYR A 692 -13.49 -19.35 -29.94
N LYS A 693 -13.25 -20.65 -29.77
CA LYS A 693 -14.08 -21.52 -28.94
C LYS A 693 -13.31 -21.90 -27.69
N ALA A 694 -13.87 -21.61 -26.52
CA ALA A 694 -13.31 -22.02 -25.25
C ALA A 694 -13.11 -23.54 -25.19
N ARG A 695 -12.00 -23.97 -24.61
CA ARG A 695 -11.61 -25.38 -24.62
C ARG A 695 -12.41 -26.17 -23.59
N TRP A 696 -12.59 -25.63 -22.39
CA TRP A 696 -13.16 -26.35 -21.24
C TRP A 696 -14.57 -25.87 -20.86
N PHE A 697 -14.99 -24.76 -21.46
CA PHE A 697 -16.33 -24.21 -21.30
C PHE A 697 -17.08 -24.23 -22.63
N GLU A 698 -18.40 -24.26 -22.56
CA GLU A 698 -19.29 -24.12 -23.71
C GLU A 698 -20.20 -22.91 -23.53
N HIS A 699 -20.42 -22.19 -24.63
CA HIS A 699 -21.33 -21.05 -24.66
C HIS A 699 -22.79 -21.55 -24.70
N THR A 700 -23.59 -21.12 -23.73
CA THR A 700 -25.00 -21.49 -23.55
C THR A 700 -25.81 -20.30 -23.05
N GLU A 701 -27.12 -20.33 -23.24
CA GLU A 701 -28.04 -19.40 -22.57
C GLU A 701 -28.35 -19.92 -21.16
N ASP A 702 -28.16 -19.08 -20.13
CA ASP A 702 -28.55 -19.43 -18.76
C ASP A 702 -30.06 -19.36 -18.61
N LYS A 703 -30.67 -20.47 -18.18
CA LYS A 703 -32.14 -20.60 -18.10
C LYS A 703 -32.78 -19.71 -17.04
N ILE A 704 -32.01 -19.18 -16.08
CA ILE A 704 -32.53 -18.36 -14.98
C ILE A 704 -32.41 -16.88 -15.34
N THR A 705 -31.24 -16.46 -15.84
CA THR A 705 -30.98 -15.05 -16.13
C THR A 705 -31.30 -14.66 -17.57
N GLY A 706 -31.36 -15.62 -18.50
CA GLY A 706 -31.43 -15.36 -19.94
C GLY A 706 -30.13 -14.80 -20.51
N GLU A 707 -29.05 -14.74 -19.72
CA GLU A 707 -27.76 -14.22 -20.15
C GLU A 707 -27.00 -15.32 -20.93
N ALA A 708 -26.31 -14.92 -22.00
CA ALA A 708 -25.36 -15.78 -22.69
C ALA A 708 -24.10 -15.95 -21.83
N VAL A 709 -23.73 -17.18 -21.50
CA VAL A 709 -22.68 -17.51 -20.54
C VAL A 709 -21.89 -18.76 -20.96
N HIS A 710 -20.67 -18.87 -20.43
CA HIS A 710 -19.82 -20.04 -20.56
C HIS A 710 -19.96 -20.97 -19.34
N VAL A 711 -20.39 -22.20 -19.58
CA VAL A 711 -20.56 -23.23 -18.55
C VAL A 711 -19.52 -24.34 -18.75
N TYR A 712 -18.96 -24.85 -17.66
CA TYR A 712 -18.00 -25.95 -17.72
C TYR A 712 -18.65 -27.19 -18.34
N LYS A 713 -18.04 -27.73 -19.39
CA LYS A 713 -18.59 -28.85 -20.16
C LYS A 713 -17.98 -30.22 -19.82
N GLY A 714 -17.07 -30.27 -18.84
CA GLY A 714 -16.31 -31.47 -18.52
C GLY A 714 -15.00 -31.61 -19.31
N GLY A 715 -14.23 -32.65 -19.03
CA GLY A 715 -13.05 -33.06 -19.77
C GLY A 715 -11.72 -32.53 -19.25
N TYR A 716 -11.69 -31.43 -18.48
CA TYR A 716 -10.43 -30.88 -17.96
C TYR A 716 -9.78 -31.81 -16.93
N TRP A 717 -10.56 -32.23 -15.93
CA TRP A 717 -10.05 -33.09 -14.87
C TRP A 717 -9.70 -34.48 -15.40
N GLU A 718 -10.48 -34.99 -16.34
CA GLU A 718 -10.21 -36.26 -17.02
C GLU A 718 -8.93 -36.20 -17.87
N ALA A 719 -8.67 -35.07 -18.53
CA ALA A 719 -7.43 -34.82 -19.26
C ALA A 719 -6.22 -34.74 -18.31
N LYS A 720 -6.39 -34.07 -17.16
CA LYS A 720 -5.38 -33.99 -16.10
C LYS A 720 -5.01 -35.36 -15.54
N ASP A 721 -6.02 -36.15 -15.16
CA ASP A 721 -5.83 -37.50 -14.61
C ASP A 721 -5.10 -38.42 -15.60
N GLN A 722 -5.26 -38.19 -16.90
CA GLN A 722 -4.59 -38.94 -17.96
C GLN A 722 -3.25 -38.31 -18.42
N GLY A 723 -2.92 -37.10 -17.97
CA GLY A 723 -1.76 -36.34 -18.43
C GLY A 723 -1.80 -35.95 -19.91
N LYS A 724 -3.00 -35.80 -20.50
CA LYS A 724 -3.18 -35.56 -21.94
C LYS A 724 -3.55 -34.12 -22.23
N TRP A 725 -2.61 -33.37 -22.79
CA TRP A 725 -2.76 -31.93 -23.10
C TRP A 725 -2.64 -31.61 -24.60
N GLU A 726 -2.71 -32.61 -25.47
CA GLU A 726 -2.43 -32.52 -26.91
C GLU A 726 -3.28 -31.46 -27.63
N ASP A 727 -4.50 -31.22 -27.13
CA ASP A 727 -5.43 -30.26 -27.72
C ASP A 727 -5.38 -28.85 -27.07
N CYS A 728 -4.48 -28.61 -26.11
CA CYS A 728 -4.32 -27.30 -25.50
C CYS A 728 -3.59 -26.35 -26.48
N PRO A 729 -4.04 -25.08 -26.60
CA PRO A 729 -3.35 -24.11 -27.46
C PRO A 729 -1.99 -23.71 -26.88
N ASP A 730 -1.04 -23.44 -27.77
CA ASP A 730 0.26 -22.84 -27.40
C ASP A 730 0.15 -21.31 -27.32
N ILE A 731 -0.02 -20.80 -26.09
CA ILE A 731 -0.30 -19.38 -25.83
C ILE A 731 0.85 -18.62 -25.15
N PHE A 732 1.83 -19.33 -24.57
CA PHE A 732 2.97 -18.71 -23.90
C PHE A 732 4.18 -18.51 -24.82
#